data_AF-A0A9W8QGY3-F1
#
_entry.id   AF-A0A9W8QGY3-F1
#
_cell.length_a   1.000
_cell.length_b   1.000
_cell.length_c   1.000
_cell.angle_alpha   90.00
_cell.angle_beta   90.00
_cell.angle_gamma   90.00
#
_symmetry.space_group_name_H-M   'P 1'
#
loop_
_entity.id
_entity.type
_entity.pdbx_description
1 polymer ?
#
loop_
_entity_poly.entity_id
_entity_poly.type
_entity_poly.pdbx_seq_one_letter_code
_entity_poly.pdbx_strand_id
1 'polypeptide(L)'
;MYKRLNMGPYGAHLSAEQVNTFIAPLDETIAKLHSWLESHGIGQKQLQYSPARDWISIPNITVSVAESLLKTNYHVYRREGQDVVRSQEWSLPSGLHDIIDLIYPTNSFFGIRTRDATKGKSSKSSTGTMSDYAEDIHNGFAILNGIDMANPPLNLTTAQACNITAITPLCLRILYGTLNYTARATHKNKMALCNFSGEFNNRTDAERFLEIYRPDAAAAADEFGIVEIAGGINRQSQSTQEELDKGAGKEGGLDAQVLLGIGHPTPMVTYTTGGPLPPFAADTSAPDNDNEPFLLLINWLLAQKDLPTVLSISYADTEYTVPPSYARRVCQGFAQLGARGVSVIFGSGDWGVGNPTQCHNKAGHHRFAARFPDSCPYITSVAATRGIHPQVVAYNENNHFVSGGGFSEYFARPRYQEKAVSQYLGKLGNQHKGLYNAQGRAYPDVAAMGYRIVTVWNGQPKIVDGTSASAPIFAGVVALLNDARLAQGKSALGFLNPWIYSVESEGGFTDIVNGSTAGCNTTGFPAARGWDVASGFGTPWFPRLKELVTRGEAFTAPQSSKPCSERTVHQMAATFHYAKQYSWSNIKRAKQPAFLPIATHDEDERGSSEGLLEKGSADSSRATPRPLWKDPAFLIFQGVLLSFYLLVLSLVAASKVPSCSDAHGRSYSPAASIIEWRDTKFTLEDHIQDLSIYSGAPSPELDKAWHDLLNSQNVQVAPEYYKHYGREKIGVAVPGSDHYIGTLNVFHELHCIKRLHQFMYTDYYFPDFTEHQLEMNRLHNEHCLDFLRQSAMCHGDIGLITYIWRQDSLQPVVNATSHQCVNWEKLYDWSQDRAVDMLKPGWLIHPTKGVVYPNGEGDRIGAIDKELHHSSVQIA
;
A
#
# COMPACT_ATOMS: atom_id res chain seq x y z
N MET A 1 11.76 -4.35 20.44
CA MET A 1 11.22 -2.97 20.55
C MET A 1 11.68 -2.18 19.34
N TYR A 2 10.85 -2.00 18.30
CA TYR A 2 11.20 -1.18 17.13
C TYR A 2 10.83 0.29 17.38
N LYS A 3 11.71 1.23 17.02
CA LYS A 3 11.47 2.68 17.09
C LYS A 3 10.25 3.02 16.21
N ARG A 4 9.24 3.73 16.73
CA ARG A 4 8.10 4.17 15.91
C ARG A 4 8.59 5.17 14.83
N LEU A 5 8.24 4.91 13.58
CA LEU A 5 8.38 5.85 12.47
C LEU A 5 7.27 6.91 12.56
N ASN A 6 7.64 8.19 12.43
CA ASN A 6 6.79 9.15 11.72
C ASN A 6 6.86 8.74 10.25
N MET A 7 5.76 8.24 9.68
CA MET A 7 5.70 7.90 8.26
C MET A 7 5.86 9.20 7.44
N GLY A 8 6.88 9.26 6.59
CA GLY A 8 6.99 10.30 5.57
C GLY A 8 5.89 10.16 4.51
N PRO A 9 5.83 11.07 3.51
CA PRO A 9 4.90 10.94 2.39
C PRO A 9 5.08 9.60 1.65
N TYR A 10 4.02 9.10 1.01
CA TYR A 10 4.03 7.83 0.29
C TYR A 10 5.13 7.84 -0.78
N GLY A 11 5.89 6.75 -0.90
CA GLY A 11 7.02 6.69 -1.84
C GLY A 11 8.34 7.26 -1.31
N ALA A 12 8.42 7.76 -0.07
CA ALA A 12 9.69 8.03 0.61
C ALA A 12 10.34 6.72 1.10
N HIS A 13 10.79 5.89 0.15
CA HIS A 13 11.37 4.59 0.43
C HIS A 13 12.73 4.70 1.14
N LEU A 14 13.02 3.69 1.97
CA LEU A 14 14.25 3.60 2.71
C LEU A 14 15.37 2.99 1.86
N SER A 15 16.59 3.49 2.02
CA SER A 15 17.77 2.82 1.49
C SER A 15 18.03 1.49 2.21
N ALA A 16 18.86 0.63 1.60
CA ALA A 16 19.29 -0.62 2.24
C ALA A 16 19.91 -0.36 3.63
N GLU A 17 20.76 0.65 3.74
CA GLU A 17 21.43 1.03 4.99
C GLU A 17 20.45 1.54 6.05
N GLN A 18 19.43 2.31 5.65
CA GLN A 18 18.40 2.79 6.56
C GLN A 18 17.55 1.64 7.11
N VAL A 19 17.13 0.70 6.25
CA VAL A 19 16.41 -0.50 6.70
C VAL A 19 17.29 -1.33 7.63
N ASN A 20 18.53 -1.62 7.24
CA ASN A 20 19.46 -2.40 8.06
C ASN A 20 19.67 -1.78 9.45
N THR A 21 19.85 -0.46 9.52
CA THR A 21 20.00 0.27 10.78
C THR A 21 18.74 0.20 11.65
N PHE A 22 17.56 0.22 11.02
CA PHE A 22 16.29 0.21 11.73
C PHE A 22 15.96 -1.17 12.33
N ILE A 23 16.32 -2.23 11.63
CA ILE A 23 16.02 -3.61 12.04
C ILE A 23 17.17 -4.30 12.79
N ALA A 24 18.35 -3.68 12.85
CA ALA A 24 19.49 -4.23 13.55
C ALA A 24 19.14 -4.61 15.00
N PRO A 25 19.50 -5.82 15.46
CA PRO A 25 19.34 -6.19 16.86
C PRO A 25 20.15 -5.25 17.76
N LEU A 26 19.71 -5.11 19.02
CA LEU A 26 20.44 -4.33 20.01
C LEU A 26 21.81 -4.96 20.29
N ASP A 27 22.82 -4.13 20.56
CA ASP A 27 24.18 -4.61 20.88
C ASP A 27 24.20 -5.58 22.07
N GLU A 28 23.34 -5.35 23.06
CA GLU A 28 23.16 -6.25 24.21
C GLU A 28 22.63 -7.64 23.79
N THR A 29 21.69 -7.68 22.84
CA THR A 29 21.16 -8.92 22.27
C THR A 29 22.26 -9.70 21.56
N ILE A 30 23.05 -9.02 20.72
CA ILE A 30 24.18 -9.63 20.01
C ILE A 30 25.25 -10.13 21.00
N ALA A 31 25.59 -9.33 22.01
CA ALA A 31 26.57 -9.70 23.03
C ALA A 31 26.13 -10.95 23.82
N LYS A 32 24.84 -11.03 24.18
CA LYS A 32 24.27 -12.20 24.87
C LYS A 32 24.34 -13.46 23.99
N LEU A 33 24.03 -13.32 22.71
CA LEU A 33 24.13 -14.42 21.75
C LEU A 33 25.59 -14.86 21.54
N HIS A 34 26.51 -13.92 21.38
CA HIS A 34 27.94 -14.22 21.25
C HIS A 34 28.48 -14.94 22.49
N SER A 35 28.12 -14.48 23.69
CA SER A 35 28.54 -15.13 24.94
C SER A 35 28.06 -16.58 25.02
N TRP A 36 26.82 -16.87 24.60
CA TRP A 36 26.30 -18.23 24.52
C TRP A 36 26.98 -19.09 23.45
N LEU A 37 27.27 -18.53 22.27
CA LEU A 37 28.00 -19.25 21.22
C LEU A 37 29.44 -19.54 21.63
N GLU A 38 30.12 -18.57 22.24
CA GLU A 38 31.48 -18.71 22.76
C GLU A 38 31.56 -19.75 23.88
N SER A 39 30.54 -19.87 24.75
CA SER A 39 30.49 -20.93 25.78
C SER A 39 30.40 -22.35 25.20
N HIS A 40 30.11 -22.49 23.91
CA HIS A 40 30.10 -23.74 23.16
C HIS A 40 31.27 -23.85 22.17
N GLY A 41 32.29 -23.00 22.30
CA GLY A 41 33.50 -23.01 21.45
C GLY A 41 33.32 -22.36 20.08
N ILE A 42 32.21 -21.65 19.84
CA ILE A 42 31.93 -20.98 18.57
C ILE A 42 32.34 -19.51 18.69
N GLY A 43 33.58 -19.22 18.29
CA GLY A 43 34.11 -17.86 18.30
C GLY A 43 33.58 -17.01 17.14
N GLN A 44 33.57 -15.69 17.32
CA GLN A 44 32.99 -14.73 16.35
C GLN A 44 33.57 -14.81 14.93
N LYS A 45 34.82 -15.27 14.76
CA LYS A 45 35.45 -15.47 13.44
C LYS A 45 34.78 -16.59 12.62
N GLN A 46 34.01 -17.46 13.26
CA GLN A 46 33.25 -18.54 12.62
C GLN A 46 31.84 -18.09 12.20
N LEU A 47 31.44 -16.87 12.54
CA LEU A 47 30.10 -16.35 12.29
C LEU A 47 30.07 -15.50 11.02
N GLN A 48 29.03 -15.69 10.22
CA GLN A 48 28.66 -14.81 9.12
C GLN A 48 27.36 -14.10 9.44
N TYR A 49 27.21 -12.84 9.02
CA TYR A 49 26.06 -12.01 9.37
C TYR A 49 25.33 -11.56 8.12
N SER A 50 24.01 -11.43 8.20
CA SER A 50 23.27 -10.56 7.28
C SER A 50 23.75 -9.11 7.40
N PRO A 51 23.49 -8.25 6.39
CA PRO A 51 23.82 -6.83 6.46
C PRO A 51 23.24 -6.11 7.69
N ALA A 52 22.03 -6.48 8.12
CA ALA A 52 21.40 -5.94 9.34
C ALA A 52 21.87 -6.63 10.63
N ARG A 53 22.69 -7.69 10.53
CA ARG A 53 23.14 -8.53 11.65
C ARG A 53 22.01 -9.22 12.43
N ASP A 54 20.82 -9.28 11.83
CA ASP A 54 19.62 -9.93 12.33
C ASP A 54 19.51 -11.42 11.92
N TRP A 55 20.52 -11.92 11.20
CA TRP A 55 20.70 -13.32 10.85
C TRP A 55 22.18 -13.70 11.00
N ILE A 56 22.43 -14.85 11.61
CA ILE A 56 23.79 -15.39 11.81
C ILE A 56 23.85 -16.80 11.22
N SER A 57 24.84 -17.01 10.36
CA SER A 57 25.15 -18.31 9.75
C SER A 57 26.45 -18.85 10.34
N ILE A 58 26.46 -20.16 10.63
CA ILE A 58 27.62 -20.89 11.18
C ILE A 58 27.97 -22.01 10.18
N PRO A 59 28.80 -21.74 9.16
CA PRO A 59 28.96 -22.63 8.00
C PRO A 59 29.64 -23.96 8.32
N ASN A 60 30.53 -24.02 9.31
CA ASN A 60 31.38 -25.19 9.59
C ASN A 60 31.18 -25.72 11.03
N ILE A 61 29.93 -25.90 11.46
CA ILE A 61 29.62 -26.50 12.76
C ILE A 61 29.63 -28.03 12.68
N THR A 62 30.24 -28.70 13.67
CA THR A 62 30.16 -30.16 13.79
C THR A 62 28.83 -30.57 14.43
N VAL A 63 28.36 -31.79 14.13
CA VAL A 63 27.14 -32.34 14.73
C VAL A 63 27.22 -32.33 16.25
N SER A 64 28.34 -32.77 16.84
CA SER A 64 28.55 -32.79 18.29
C SER A 64 28.41 -31.41 18.95
N VAL A 65 28.89 -30.35 18.30
CA VAL A 65 28.75 -28.98 18.80
C VAL A 65 27.30 -28.51 18.68
N ALA A 66 26.64 -28.80 17.55
CA ALA A 66 25.24 -28.45 17.34
C ALA A 66 24.30 -29.16 18.33
N GLU A 67 24.54 -30.44 18.64
CA GLU A 67 23.81 -31.22 19.65
C GLU A 67 23.96 -30.63 21.05
N SER A 68 25.18 -30.26 21.43
CA SER A 68 25.46 -29.61 22.71
C SER A 68 24.79 -28.24 22.82
N LEU A 69 24.89 -27.43 21.76
CA LEU A 69 24.35 -26.08 21.66
C LEU A 69 22.82 -26.05 21.79
N LEU A 70 22.15 -26.95 21.08
CA LEU A 70 20.69 -26.98 20.95
C LEU A 70 20.01 -28.04 21.84
N LYS A 71 20.80 -28.70 22.70
CA LYS A 71 20.33 -29.79 23.59
C LYS A 71 19.44 -30.77 22.83
N THR A 72 20.02 -31.36 21.79
CA THR A 72 19.33 -32.20 20.81
C THR A 72 20.23 -33.34 20.36
N ASN A 73 19.67 -34.33 19.67
CA ASN A 73 20.40 -35.38 18.98
C ASN A 73 20.08 -35.29 17.48
N TYR A 74 21.11 -35.21 16.64
CA TYR A 74 20.94 -35.25 15.20
C TYR A 74 21.06 -36.69 14.70
N HIS A 75 20.18 -37.06 13.78
CA HIS A 75 20.22 -38.34 13.10
C HIS A 75 20.25 -38.14 11.59
N VAL A 76 20.77 -39.14 10.89
CA VAL A 76 20.64 -39.22 9.43
C VAL A 76 19.28 -39.81 9.13
N TYR A 77 18.44 -39.04 8.44
CA TYR A 77 17.16 -39.49 7.91
C TYR A 77 17.32 -39.68 6.41
N ARG A 78 16.87 -40.85 5.92
CA ARG A 78 16.93 -41.20 4.50
C ARG A 78 15.53 -41.25 3.92
N ARG A 79 15.33 -40.54 2.80
CA ARG A 79 14.11 -40.63 1.98
C ARG A 79 14.49 -40.55 0.51
N GLU A 80 13.98 -41.48 -0.30
CA GLU A 80 14.20 -41.52 -1.77
C GLU A 80 15.68 -41.49 -2.20
N GLY A 81 16.56 -42.09 -1.39
CA GLY A 81 18.00 -42.15 -1.66
C GLY A 81 18.80 -40.91 -1.27
N GLN A 82 18.18 -39.95 -0.58
CA GLN A 82 18.83 -38.75 -0.06
C GLN A 82 18.93 -38.80 1.46
N ASP A 83 20.09 -38.39 1.97
CA ASP A 83 20.39 -38.33 3.40
C ASP A 83 20.35 -36.90 3.90
N VAL A 84 19.59 -36.64 4.97
CA VAL A 84 19.61 -35.35 5.69
C VAL A 84 19.95 -35.56 7.16
N VAL A 85 20.71 -34.63 7.73
CA VAL A 85 21.11 -34.65 9.15
C VAL A 85 20.20 -33.71 9.94
N ARG A 86 19.22 -34.22 10.68
CA ARG A 86 18.19 -33.41 11.36
C ARG A 86 17.93 -33.87 12.78
N SER A 87 17.15 -33.11 13.53
CA SER A 87 16.57 -33.57 14.79
C SER A 87 15.06 -33.31 14.85
N GLN A 88 14.32 -34.14 15.59
CA GLN A 88 12.88 -33.94 15.78
C GLN A 88 12.56 -32.83 16.79
N GLU A 89 13.47 -32.58 17.73
CA GLU A 89 13.28 -31.63 18.81
C GLU A 89 14.59 -30.91 19.13
N TRP A 90 14.50 -29.71 19.66
CA TRP A 90 15.65 -28.93 20.12
C TRP A 90 15.18 -27.94 21.17
N SER A 91 16.11 -27.42 21.96
CA SER A 91 15.81 -26.41 22.97
C SER A 91 16.90 -25.35 23.06
N LEU A 92 16.51 -24.20 23.59
CA LEU A 92 17.41 -23.11 23.94
C LEU A 92 17.35 -22.83 25.44
N PRO A 93 18.44 -22.32 26.02
CA PRO A 93 18.38 -21.65 27.31
C PRO A 93 17.24 -20.62 27.34
N SER A 94 16.47 -20.60 28.43
CA SER A 94 15.29 -19.73 28.58
C SER A 94 15.57 -18.26 28.25
N GLY A 95 16.74 -17.76 28.64
CA GLY A 95 17.16 -16.39 28.35
C GLY A 95 17.36 -16.04 26.86
N LEU A 96 17.34 -17.01 25.95
CA LEU A 96 17.49 -16.79 24.51
C LEU A 96 16.15 -16.81 23.75
N HIS A 97 15.06 -17.26 24.38
CA HIS A 97 13.76 -17.44 23.71
C HIS A 97 13.20 -16.11 23.19
N ASP A 98 13.46 -15.01 23.88
CA ASP A 98 12.98 -13.68 23.50
C ASP A 98 13.85 -13.00 22.42
N ILE A 99 14.98 -13.60 22.03
CA ILE A 99 15.95 -13.00 21.10
C ILE A 99 16.30 -13.85 19.88
N ILE A 100 15.93 -15.13 19.86
CA ILE A 100 16.11 -16.02 18.70
C ILE A 100 14.73 -16.40 18.16
N ASP A 101 14.39 -15.87 16.99
CA ASP A 101 13.10 -16.14 16.34
C ASP A 101 13.04 -17.54 15.70
N LEU A 102 14.15 -17.98 15.11
CA LEU A 102 14.24 -19.19 14.30
C LEU A 102 15.66 -19.76 14.33
N ILE A 103 15.76 -21.09 14.43
CA ILE A 103 16.98 -21.84 14.11
C ILE A 103 16.69 -22.73 12.92
N TYR A 104 17.45 -22.51 11.86
CA TYR A 104 17.33 -23.21 10.58
C TYR A 104 18.73 -23.74 10.23
N PRO A 105 18.90 -25.02 9.83
CA PRO A 105 17.87 -25.93 9.31
C PRO A 105 17.49 -27.10 10.26
N THR A 106 17.77 -27.00 11.57
CA THR A 106 17.79 -28.08 12.59
C THR A 106 16.66 -29.11 12.55
N ASN A 107 15.42 -28.67 12.78
CA ASN A 107 14.27 -29.58 12.92
C ASN A 107 13.38 -29.66 11.69
N SER A 108 13.97 -29.31 10.57
CA SER A 108 13.26 -29.19 9.31
C SER A 108 13.69 -30.37 8.44
N PHE A 109 12.78 -31.32 8.26
CA PHE A 109 13.01 -32.56 7.54
C PHE A 109 12.83 -32.31 6.04
N PHE A 110 13.87 -31.80 5.40
CA PHE A 110 13.88 -31.53 3.96
C PHE A 110 14.17 -32.79 3.16
N GLY A 111 13.75 -32.82 1.90
CA GLY A 111 14.51 -33.53 0.86
C GLY A 111 15.70 -32.66 0.42
N ILE A 112 16.86 -33.25 0.13
CA ILE A 112 17.92 -32.58 -0.63
C ILE A 112 17.63 -32.89 -2.08
N ARG A 113 16.78 -32.13 -2.79
CA ARG A 113 16.71 -32.33 -4.25
C ARG A 113 18.13 -32.18 -4.81
N THR A 114 18.74 -33.31 -5.16
CA THR A 114 20.03 -33.38 -5.83
C THR A 114 19.89 -32.68 -7.18
N ARG A 115 21.02 -32.38 -7.84
CA ARG A 115 21.12 -31.74 -9.18
C ARG A 115 20.22 -32.37 -10.28
N ASP A 116 19.54 -33.46 -9.97
CA ASP A 116 18.39 -34.02 -10.67
C ASP A 116 17.10 -33.29 -10.24
N ALA A 117 16.85 -32.10 -10.78
CA ALA A 117 15.48 -31.58 -10.89
C ALA A 117 14.55 -32.48 -11.72
N THR A 118 15.10 -33.58 -12.22
CA THR A 118 14.41 -34.69 -12.85
C THR A 118 13.83 -35.69 -11.87
N LYS A 119 14.01 -35.67 -10.53
CA LYS A 119 13.20 -36.57 -9.66
C LYS A 119 11.90 -35.91 -9.23
N GLY A 120 10.86 -36.20 -10.01
CA GLY A 120 9.60 -35.49 -10.10
C GLY A 120 8.72 -35.54 -8.86
N LYS A 121 7.74 -34.62 -8.86
CA LYS A 121 6.42 -34.84 -8.27
C LYS A 121 5.96 -36.22 -8.77
N SER A 122 5.78 -37.20 -7.88
CA SER A 122 4.92 -38.33 -8.22
C SER A 122 3.54 -37.74 -8.53
N SER A 123 2.83 -38.28 -9.52
CA SER A 123 1.56 -37.76 -10.03
C SER A 123 0.38 -37.83 -9.05
N LYS A 124 0.64 -37.70 -7.73
CA LYS A 124 -0.34 -37.75 -6.64
C LYS A 124 0.00 -36.83 -5.45
N SER A 125 0.80 -35.77 -5.63
CA SER A 125 0.94 -34.72 -4.60
C SER A 125 -0.21 -33.72 -4.69
N SER A 126 -0.91 -33.51 -3.58
CA SER A 126 -2.15 -32.72 -3.40
C SER A 126 -1.98 -31.19 -3.55
N THR A 127 -0.90 -30.72 -4.19
CA THR A 127 -0.49 -29.30 -4.23
C THR A 127 0.07 -28.83 -5.57
N GLY A 128 -0.19 -29.57 -6.66
CA GLY A 128 0.17 -29.13 -8.01
C GLY A 128 -0.36 -27.73 -8.34
N THR A 129 0.54 -26.85 -8.80
CA THR A 129 0.20 -25.68 -9.62
C THR A 129 -0.53 -26.21 -10.85
N MET A 130 -1.69 -25.65 -11.16
CA MET A 130 -2.54 -26.17 -12.22
C MET A 130 -2.02 -25.94 -13.64
N SER A 131 -0.83 -25.34 -13.75
CA SER A 131 -0.03 -25.30 -14.95
C SER A 131 0.21 -26.69 -15.56
N ASP A 132 0.00 -27.80 -14.85
CA ASP A 132 0.02 -29.17 -15.39
C ASP A 132 -0.92 -29.41 -16.60
N TYR A 133 -2.06 -28.70 -16.70
CA TYR A 133 -3.04 -28.88 -17.79
C TYR A 133 -2.84 -27.91 -18.95
N ALA A 134 -1.68 -27.99 -19.60
CA ALA A 134 -1.45 -27.23 -20.83
C ALA A 134 -2.11 -27.92 -22.02
N GLU A 135 -3.10 -27.27 -22.63
CA GLU A 135 -3.76 -27.76 -23.84
C GLU A 135 -3.00 -27.32 -25.10
N ASP A 136 -2.93 -28.20 -26.10
CA ASP A 136 -2.34 -27.89 -27.41
C ASP A 136 -3.23 -26.93 -28.20
N ILE A 137 -2.59 -25.97 -28.88
CA ILE A 137 -3.27 -25.10 -29.83
C ILE A 137 -3.19 -25.73 -31.23
N HIS A 138 -4.28 -26.35 -31.68
CA HIS A 138 -4.32 -27.02 -32.98
C HIS A 138 -4.38 -26.07 -34.20
N ASN A 139 -4.61 -24.76 -34.04
CA ASN A 139 -4.66 -23.76 -35.13
C ASN A 139 -4.16 -22.37 -34.69
N GLY A 140 -2.83 -22.22 -34.51
CA GLY A 140 -2.21 -21.02 -33.92
C GLY A 140 -2.50 -19.68 -34.61
N PHE A 141 -2.67 -19.64 -35.94
CA PHE A 141 -2.95 -18.41 -36.68
C PHE A 141 -4.40 -17.92 -36.56
N ALA A 142 -5.36 -18.80 -36.25
CA ALA A 142 -6.77 -18.42 -36.09
C ALA A 142 -7.03 -17.61 -34.81
N ILE A 143 -6.13 -17.70 -33.82
CA ILE A 143 -6.26 -17.04 -32.51
C ILE A 143 -5.98 -15.53 -32.60
N LEU A 144 -5.20 -15.11 -33.59
CA LEU A 144 -4.83 -13.71 -33.78
C LEU A 144 -5.92 -12.91 -34.52
N ASN A 145 -7.04 -13.54 -34.89
CA ASN A 145 -8.14 -12.93 -35.65
C ASN A 145 -7.66 -12.22 -36.94
N GLY A 146 -6.58 -12.69 -37.56
CA GLY A 146 -5.99 -12.09 -38.76
C GLY A 146 -5.28 -10.75 -38.53
N ILE A 147 -5.00 -10.38 -37.28
CA ILE A 147 -4.29 -9.15 -36.94
C ILE A 147 -2.79 -9.31 -37.22
N ASP A 148 -2.21 -8.35 -37.95
CA ASP A 148 -0.76 -8.23 -38.09
C ASP A 148 -0.15 -7.78 -36.75
N MET A 149 0.47 -8.71 -36.04
CA MET A 149 1.09 -8.47 -34.75
C MET A 149 2.34 -7.59 -34.82
N ALA A 150 2.98 -7.46 -35.99
CA ALA A 150 4.10 -6.54 -36.17
C ALA A 150 3.63 -5.08 -36.22
N ASN A 151 2.40 -4.84 -36.71
CA ASN A 151 1.81 -3.52 -36.85
C ASN A 151 0.33 -3.52 -36.42
N PRO A 152 0.01 -3.79 -35.15
CA PRO A 152 -1.37 -3.88 -34.70
C PRO A 152 -2.05 -2.49 -34.79
N PRO A 153 -3.31 -2.40 -35.25
CA PRO A 153 -4.02 -1.13 -35.29
C PRO A 153 -4.14 -0.48 -33.90
N LEU A 154 -3.97 0.85 -33.83
CA LEU A 154 -3.92 1.60 -32.56
C LEU A 154 -5.26 1.68 -31.81
N ASN A 155 -6.37 1.42 -32.49
CA ASN A 155 -7.74 1.58 -31.97
C ASN A 155 -8.51 0.25 -31.96
N LEU A 156 -7.85 -0.83 -31.55
CA LEU A 156 -8.51 -2.13 -31.40
C LEU A 156 -9.37 -2.18 -30.15
N THR A 157 -10.57 -2.74 -30.29
CA THR A 157 -11.47 -3.06 -29.18
C THR A 157 -11.22 -4.49 -28.68
N THR A 158 -11.67 -4.79 -27.47
CA THR A 158 -11.61 -6.16 -26.93
C THR A 158 -12.40 -7.14 -27.81
N ALA A 159 -13.49 -6.72 -28.45
CA ALA A 159 -14.28 -7.57 -29.33
C ALA A 159 -13.52 -8.00 -30.60
N GLN A 160 -12.58 -7.18 -31.07
CA GLN A 160 -11.76 -7.49 -32.25
C GLN A 160 -10.53 -8.31 -31.90
N ALA A 161 -9.91 -8.05 -30.75
CA ALA A 161 -8.60 -8.61 -30.40
C ALA A 161 -8.64 -9.79 -29.41
N CYS A 162 -9.71 -9.95 -28.64
CA CYS A 162 -9.79 -11.00 -27.62
C CYS A 162 -10.50 -12.25 -28.14
N ASN A 163 -9.86 -13.40 -27.92
CA ASN A 163 -10.48 -14.71 -28.06
C ASN A 163 -10.58 -15.37 -26.68
N ILE A 164 -11.80 -15.62 -26.21
CA ILE A 164 -12.04 -16.17 -24.87
C ILE A 164 -11.50 -17.60 -24.68
N THR A 165 -11.18 -18.30 -25.77
CA THR A 165 -10.58 -19.64 -25.72
C THR A 165 -9.05 -19.60 -25.71
N ALA A 166 -8.44 -18.44 -26.01
CA ALA A 166 -7.00 -18.24 -26.06
C ALA A 166 -6.67 -16.75 -25.91
N ILE A 167 -6.40 -16.33 -24.67
CA ILE A 167 -6.11 -14.95 -24.31
C ILE A 167 -4.64 -14.62 -24.62
N THR A 168 -4.45 -13.64 -25.48
CA THR A 168 -3.14 -13.17 -25.94
C THR A 168 -2.68 -11.90 -25.19
N PRO A 169 -1.37 -11.60 -25.20
CA PRO A 169 -0.85 -10.30 -24.76
C PRO A 169 -1.56 -9.09 -25.36
N LEU A 170 -1.94 -9.13 -26.64
CA LEU A 170 -2.68 -8.04 -27.28
C LEU A 170 -4.05 -7.85 -26.61
N CYS A 171 -4.80 -8.93 -26.40
CA CYS A 171 -6.07 -8.89 -25.68
C CYS A 171 -5.90 -8.27 -24.29
N LEU A 172 -4.91 -8.73 -23.51
CA LEU A 172 -4.63 -8.24 -22.16
C LEU A 172 -4.28 -6.75 -22.15
N ARG A 173 -3.46 -6.29 -23.10
CA ARG A 173 -3.09 -4.86 -23.20
C ARG A 173 -4.26 -3.95 -23.54
N ILE A 174 -5.22 -4.44 -24.32
CA ILE A 174 -6.46 -3.71 -24.62
C ILE A 174 -7.38 -3.75 -23.39
N LEU A 175 -7.56 -4.92 -22.80
CA LEU A 175 -8.43 -5.15 -21.64
C LEU A 175 -8.03 -4.28 -20.44
N TYR A 176 -6.73 -4.08 -20.24
CA TYR A 176 -6.21 -3.25 -19.15
C TYR A 176 -5.77 -1.85 -19.58
N GLY A 177 -5.98 -1.47 -20.84
CA GLY A 177 -5.72 -0.12 -21.34
C GLY A 177 -4.24 0.27 -21.39
N THR A 178 -3.33 -0.68 -21.56
CA THR A 178 -1.89 -0.47 -21.69
C THR A 178 -1.41 -0.42 -23.15
N LEU A 179 -2.25 -0.75 -24.13
CA LEU A 179 -1.87 -0.83 -25.55
C LEU A 179 -1.14 0.44 -26.04
N ASN A 180 -1.69 1.61 -25.74
CA ASN A 180 -1.20 2.91 -26.22
C ASN A 180 -0.24 3.60 -25.23
N TYR A 181 0.26 2.88 -24.22
CA TYR A 181 1.24 3.43 -23.29
C TYR A 181 2.66 3.25 -23.83
N THR A 182 3.42 4.34 -23.89
CA THR A 182 4.85 4.33 -24.25
C THR A 182 5.68 4.57 -23.00
N ALA A 183 6.47 3.57 -22.61
CA ALA A 183 7.37 3.67 -21.46
C ALA A 183 8.51 4.67 -21.71
N ARG A 184 8.93 5.43 -20.69
CA ARG A 184 9.93 6.52 -20.82
C ARG A 184 11.08 6.46 -19.81
N ALA A 185 10.96 5.68 -18.76
CA ALA A 185 11.92 5.58 -17.66
C ALA A 185 12.46 4.16 -17.49
N THR A 186 12.50 3.38 -18.58
CA THR A 186 12.99 1.98 -18.60
C THR A 186 14.38 1.81 -18.02
N HIS A 187 15.28 2.79 -18.20
CA HIS A 187 16.63 2.79 -17.64
C HIS A 187 16.69 2.97 -16.10
N LYS A 188 15.58 3.33 -15.45
CA LYS A 188 15.44 3.48 -13.99
C LYS A 188 14.47 2.46 -13.39
N ASN A 189 13.92 1.57 -14.22
CA ASN A 189 12.88 0.64 -13.84
C ASN A 189 13.35 -0.78 -14.15
N LYS A 190 12.94 -1.76 -13.34
CA LYS A 190 13.29 -3.16 -13.53
C LYS A 190 12.22 -4.01 -12.88
N MET A 191 11.67 -4.96 -13.63
CA MET A 191 10.72 -5.95 -13.12
C MET A 191 11.44 -7.29 -12.94
N ALA A 192 10.93 -8.12 -12.04
CA ALA A 192 11.51 -9.42 -11.78
C ALA A 192 10.47 -10.49 -11.51
N LEU A 193 10.90 -11.73 -11.70
CA LEU A 193 10.19 -12.93 -11.28
C LEU A 193 11.12 -13.86 -10.49
N CYS A 194 10.55 -14.80 -9.73
CA CYS A 194 11.31 -15.85 -9.08
C CYS A 194 10.76 -17.24 -9.42
N ASN A 195 11.67 -18.14 -9.77
CA ASN A 195 11.40 -19.56 -9.99
C ASN A 195 11.85 -20.38 -8.77
N PHE A 196 11.04 -21.36 -8.40
CA PHE A 196 11.35 -22.37 -7.39
C PHE A 196 11.12 -23.78 -7.94
N SER A 197 11.23 -24.81 -7.10
CA SER A 197 10.89 -26.18 -7.46
C SER A 197 11.60 -26.79 -8.69
N GLY A 198 12.72 -26.18 -9.13
CA GLY A 198 13.49 -26.63 -10.31
C GLY A 198 13.03 -26.01 -11.64
N GLU A 199 12.11 -25.04 -11.59
CA GLU A 199 11.66 -24.27 -12.73
C GLU A 199 12.74 -23.31 -13.23
N PHE A 200 12.68 -23.00 -14.53
CA PHE A 200 13.63 -22.13 -15.21
C PHE A 200 12.95 -21.43 -16.39
N ASN A 201 13.59 -20.37 -16.90
CA ASN A 201 13.10 -19.61 -18.04
C ASN A 201 13.94 -19.98 -19.27
N ASN A 202 13.31 -20.55 -20.30
CA ASN A 202 13.97 -20.88 -21.56
C ASN A 202 13.86 -19.69 -22.52
N ARG A 203 14.99 -19.19 -23.01
CA ARG A 203 15.02 -18.04 -23.93
C ARG A 203 14.37 -18.34 -25.29
N THR A 204 14.58 -19.52 -25.85
CA THR A 204 14.00 -19.90 -27.15
C THR A 204 12.48 -19.96 -27.10
N ASP A 205 11.90 -20.50 -26.01
CA ASP A 205 10.45 -20.48 -25.83
C ASP A 205 9.93 -19.05 -25.65
N ALA A 206 10.63 -18.20 -24.90
CA ALA A 206 10.28 -16.80 -24.71
C ALA A 206 10.36 -16.00 -26.01
N GLU A 207 11.42 -16.17 -26.80
CA GLU A 207 11.60 -15.57 -28.12
C GLU A 207 10.46 -16.00 -29.03
N ARG A 208 10.20 -17.31 -29.11
CA ARG A 208 9.13 -17.85 -29.95
C ARG A 208 7.75 -17.31 -29.56
N PHE A 209 7.47 -17.18 -28.27
CA PHE A 209 6.24 -16.58 -27.79
C PHE A 209 6.12 -15.11 -28.21
N LEU A 210 7.18 -14.33 -28.04
CA LEU A 210 7.17 -12.91 -28.39
C LEU A 210 7.11 -12.70 -29.90
N GLU A 211 7.81 -13.49 -30.71
CA GLU A 211 7.66 -13.47 -32.18
C GLU A 211 6.21 -13.68 -32.64
N ILE A 212 5.45 -14.54 -31.96
CA ILE A 212 4.06 -14.82 -32.33
C ILE A 212 3.12 -13.72 -31.82
N TYR A 213 3.30 -13.29 -30.56
CA TYR A 213 2.27 -12.52 -29.84
C TYR A 213 2.66 -11.08 -29.48
N ARG A 214 3.95 -10.73 -29.49
CA ARG A 214 4.51 -9.39 -29.21
C ARG A 214 5.83 -9.16 -29.98
N PRO A 215 5.83 -9.13 -31.32
CA PRO A 215 7.05 -9.11 -32.12
C PRO A 215 7.96 -7.92 -31.80
N ASP A 216 7.38 -6.78 -31.41
CA ASP A 216 8.09 -5.58 -30.95
C ASP A 216 8.98 -5.84 -29.73
N ALA A 217 8.66 -6.87 -28.94
CA ALA A 217 9.37 -7.26 -27.75
C ALA A 217 10.29 -8.48 -27.93
N ALA A 218 10.38 -9.07 -29.13
CA ALA A 218 11.09 -10.35 -29.34
C ALA A 218 12.55 -10.33 -28.84
N ALA A 219 13.28 -9.24 -29.09
CA ALA A 219 14.66 -9.07 -28.62
C ALA A 219 14.80 -9.15 -27.08
N ALA A 220 13.73 -8.83 -26.33
CA ALA A 220 13.76 -8.91 -24.87
C ALA A 220 13.97 -10.34 -24.34
N ALA A 221 13.68 -11.37 -25.15
CA ALA A 221 13.94 -12.76 -24.81
C ALA A 221 15.44 -13.06 -24.62
N ASP A 222 16.32 -12.36 -25.32
CA ASP A 222 17.78 -12.50 -25.18
C ASP A 222 18.37 -11.53 -24.14
N GLU A 223 17.67 -10.42 -23.88
CA GLU A 223 18.17 -9.35 -23.03
C GLU A 223 17.90 -9.56 -21.53
N PHE A 224 16.84 -10.30 -21.15
CA PHE A 224 16.50 -10.43 -19.73
C PHE A 224 17.61 -11.13 -18.93
N GLY A 225 17.91 -10.67 -17.72
CA GLY A 225 18.95 -11.26 -16.87
C GLY A 225 18.49 -12.52 -16.16
N ILE A 226 19.39 -13.48 -15.91
CA ILE A 226 19.11 -14.69 -15.11
C ILE A 226 20.11 -14.74 -13.95
N VAL A 227 19.62 -14.89 -12.72
CA VAL A 227 20.42 -14.96 -11.50
C VAL A 227 20.13 -16.26 -10.77
N GLU A 228 21.14 -17.11 -10.64
CA GLU A 228 21.07 -18.38 -9.92
C GLU A 228 21.35 -18.18 -8.42
N ILE A 229 20.40 -18.57 -7.58
CA ILE A 229 20.48 -18.51 -6.11
C ILE A 229 20.52 -19.93 -5.57
N ALA A 230 21.51 -20.23 -4.73
CA ALA A 230 21.64 -21.53 -4.06
C ALA A 230 21.58 -22.76 -5.00
N GLY A 231 22.12 -22.65 -6.21
CA GLY A 231 22.11 -23.73 -7.20
C GLY A 231 20.79 -23.88 -7.95
N GLY A 232 20.01 -22.80 -8.07
CA GLY A 232 18.86 -22.75 -8.97
C GLY A 232 19.23 -23.04 -10.42
N ILE A 233 18.24 -23.45 -11.22
CA ILE A 233 18.48 -24.00 -12.56
C ILE A 233 18.43 -22.90 -13.60
N ASN A 234 19.44 -22.88 -14.47
CA ASN A 234 19.47 -22.06 -15.66
C ASN A 234 19.66 -22.95 -16.89
N ARG A 235 18.56 -23.46 -17.44
CA ARG A 235 18.58 -24.37 -18.58
C ARG A 235 18.12 -23.65 -19.86
N GLN A 236 19.07 -23.48 -20.77
CA GLN A 236 18.84 -22.91 -22.10
C GLN A 236 18.90 -23.97 -23.22
N SER A 237 19.33 -25.19 -22.90
CA SER A 237 19.25 -26.33 -23.82
C SER A 237 17.82 -26.90 -23.85
N GLN A 238 17.53 -27.72 -24.87
CA GLN A 238 16.28 -28.48 -24.92
C GLN A 238 16.14 -29.38 -23.68
N SER A 239 14.95 -29.39 -23.10
CA SER A 239 14.61 -30.28 -21.98
C SER A 239 14.58 -31.74 -22.42
N THR A 240 15.05 -32.64 -21.57
CA THR A 240 14.93 -34.09 -21.78
C THR A 240 13.48 -34.55 -21.64
N GLN A 241 13.12 -35.72 -22.18
CA GLN A 241 11.76 -36.25 -22.05
C GLN A 241 11.36 -36.42 -20.58
N GLU A 242 12.29 -36.86 -19.73
CA GLU A 242 12.02 -37.00 -18.29
C GLU A 242 11.68 -35.65 -17.62
N GLU A 243 12.32 -34.57 -18.05
CA GLU A 243 12.05 -33.22 -17.57
C GLU A 243 10.70 -32.71 -18.07
N LEU A 244 10.37 -32.99 -19.32
CA LEU A 244 9.08 -32.65 -19.91
C LEU A 244 7.94 -33.40 -19.25
N ASP A 245 8.10 -34.70 -18.99
CA ASP A 245 7.12 -35.53 -18.27
C ASP A 245 6.86 -35.00 -16.84
N LYS A 246 7.77 -34.18 -16.32
CA LYS A 246 7.70 -33.56 -14.98
C LYS A 246 7.27 -32.10 -15.01
N GLY A 247 6.95 -31.58 -16.19
CA GLY A 247 6.50 -30.20 -16.37
C GLY A 247 7.61 -29.15 -16.25
N ALA A 248 8.89 -29.53 -16.31
CA ALA A 248 9.98 -28.61 -16.02
C ALA A 248 10.04 -27.43 -17.01
N GLY A 249 10.23 -26.23 -16.46
CA GLY A 249 10.36 -24.99 -17.22
C GLY A 249 9.02 -24.43 -17.73
N LYS A 250 7.91 -25.06 -17.36
CA LYS A 250 6.56 -24.68 -17.78
C LYS A 250 6.06 -23.45 -17.01
N GLU A 251 6.22 -23.46 -15.69
CA GLU A 251 5.82 -22.36 -14.81
C GLU A 251 6.74 -21.16 -15.03
N GLY A 252 8.06 -21.40 -15.01
CA GLY A 252 9.03 -20.34 -15.27
C GLY A 252 8.89 -19.76 -16.68
N GLY A 253 8.61 -20.60 -17.68
CA GLY A 253 8.32 -20.16 -19.04
C GLY A 253 7.10 -19.25 -19.11
N LEU A 254 5.98 -19.67 -18.50
CA LEU A 254 4.74 -18.89 -18.40
C LEU A 254 4.98 -17.51 -17.79
N ASP A 255 5.60 -17.46 -16.60
CA ASP A 255 5.82 -16.22 -15.86
C ASP A 255 6.63 -15.21 -16.69
N ALA A 256 7.72 -15.67 -17.29
CA ALA A 256 8.59 -14.82 -18.11
C ALA A 256 7.87 -14.28 -19.36
N GLN A 257 7.18 -15.17 -20.08
CA GLN A 257 6.48 -14.83 -21.32
C GLN A 257 5.35 -13.83 -21.07
N VAL A 258 4.57 -14.04 -20.03
CA VAL A 258 3.46 -13.16 -19.66
C VAL A 258 3.98 -11.81 -19.15
N LEU A 259 5.00 -11.81 -18.27
CA LEU A 259 5.56 -10.58 -17.73
C LEU A 259 6.20 -9.71 -18.83
N LEU A 260 6.98 -10.31 -19.75
CA LEU A 260 7.50 -9.62 -20.94
C LEU A 260 6.37 -9.17 -21.86
N GLY A 261 5.36 -10.02 -22.04
CA GLY A 261 4.20 -9.77 -22.88
C GLY A 261 3.35 -8.56 -22.45
N ILE A 262 3.45 -8.12 -21.19
CA ILE A 262 2.74 -6.94 -20.68
C ILE A 262 3.70 -5.78 -20.37
N GLY A 263 4.78 -6.04 -19.64
CA GLY A 263 5.67 -5.02 -19.06
C GLY A 263 6.75 -4.46 -19.98
N HIS A 264 6.96 -5.06 -21.17
CA HIS A 264 7.90 -4.53 -22.17
C HIS A 264 7.57 -3.07 -22.53
N PRO A 265 8.56 -2.16 -22.66
CA PRO A 265 10.02 -2.38 -22.70
C PRO A 265 10.75 -2.25 -21.35
N THR A 266 10.08 -2.48 -20.21
CA THR A 266 10.77 -2.50 -18.91
C THR A 266 11.75 -3.69 -18.84
N PRO A 267 13.03 -3.49 -18.46
CA PRO A 267 13.98 -4.58 -18.31
C PRO A 267 13.52 -5.62 -17.28
N MET A 268 13.74 -6.90 -17.58
CA MET A 268 13.38 -8.03 -16.72
C MET A 268 14.63 -8.74 -16.18
N VAL A 269 14.57 -9.20 -14.92
CA VAL A 269 15.52 -10.17 -14.34
C VAL A 269 14.77 -11.34 -13.74
N THR A 270 15.26 -12.55 -13.92
CA THR A 270 14.71 -13.75 -13.30
C THR A 270 15.65 -14.26 -12.21
N TYR A 271 15.08 -14.61 -11.07
CA TYR A 271 15.80 -15.28 -9.98
C TYR A 271 15.43 -16.75 -10.02
N THR A 272 16.40 -17.65 -10.13
CA THR A 272 16.15 -19.10 -10.03
C THR A 272 16.69 -19.56 -8.69
N THR A 273 15.80 -19.95 -7.78
CA THR A 273 16.16 -20.29 -6.40
C THR A 273 16.11 -21.79 -6.18
N GLY A 274 17.29 -22.37 -5.93
CA GLY A 274 17.44 -23.75 -5.48
C GLY A 274 17.63 -23.85 -3.97
N GLY A 275 18.41 -24.84 -3.56
CA GLY A 275 18.74 -25.08 -2.17
C GLY A 275 17.80 -26.08 -1.48
N PRO A 276 18.02 -26.36 -0.18
CA PRO A 276 17.13 -27.21 0.58
C PRO A 276 15.74 -26.59 0.65
N LEU A 277 14.71 -27.46 0.67
CA LEU A 277 13.34 -27.04 0.96
C LEU A 277 13.27 -26.29 2.30
N PRO A 278 12.21 -25.55 2.61
CA PRO A 278 12.00 -24.86 3.87
C PRO A 278 11.35 -25.78 4.92
N PRO A 279 11.17 -25.32 6.17
CA PRO A 279 10.53 -26.08 7.23
C PRO A 279 9.09 -26.46 6.89
N PHE A 280 8.64 -27.62 7.38
CA PHE A 280 7.34 -28.20 7.05
C PHE A 280 6.71 -28.90 8.25
N ALA A 281 5.41 -28.72 8.42
CA ALA A 281 4.59 -29.43 9.37
C ALA A 281 3.76 -30.47 8.62
N ALA A 282 4.29 -31.69 8.55
CA ALA A 282 3.65 -32.80 7.85
C ALA A 282 2.29 -33.13 8.45
N ASP A 283 1.38 -33.52 7.56
CA ASP A 283 0.05 -34.01 7.92
C ASP A 283 -0.35 -35.17 6.98
N THR A 284 -1.33 -35.97 7.39
CA THR A 284 -1.90 -37.06 6.59
C THR A 284 -2.31 -36.66 5.17
N SER A 285 -2.80 -35.44 4.94
CA SER A 285 -3.17 -34.97 3.59
C SER A 285 -2.04 -34.34 2.79
N ALA A 286 -0.96 -33.98 3.48
CA ALA A 286 0.24 -33.36 2.94
C ALA A 286 1.44 -34.08 3.58
N PRO A 287 1.74 -35.32 3.14
CA PRO A 287 2.84 -36.11 3.72
C PRO A 287 4.22 -35.63 3.24
N ASP A 288 4.24 -34.84 2.16
CA ASP A 288 5.44 -34.45 1.44
C ASP A 288 5.66 -32.96 1.56
N ASN A 289 6.91 -32.59 1.86
CA ASN A 289 7.29 -31.19 1.94
C ASN A 289 7.39 -30.61 0.53
N ASP A 290 6.52 -29.67 0.25
CA ASP A 290 6.41 -28.93 -0.99
C ASP A 290 6.52 -27.42 -0.76
N ASN A 291 6.82 -27.00 0.48
CA ASN A 291 6.93 -25.60 0.81
C ASN A 291 8.08 -24.95 0.02
N GLU A 292 7.96 -23.67 -0.32
CA GLU A 292 8.97 -23.01 -1.16
C GLU A 292 10.04 -22.22 -0.37
N PRO A 293 11.31 -22.18 -0.83
CA PRO A 293 12.42 -21.61 -0.07
C PRO A 293 12.45 -20.07 -0.11
N PHE A 294 11.32 -19.42 0.18
CA PHE A 294 11.17 -17.95 0.23
C PHE A 294 12.24 -17.25 1.07
N LEU A 295 12.65 -17.84 2.20
CA LEU A 295 13.65 -17.23 3.07
C LEU A 295 15.02 -17.12 2.41
N LEU A 296 15.41 -18.09 1.55
CA LEU A 296 16.66 -18.03 0.80
C LEU A 296 16.64 -16.87 -0.20
N LEU A 297 15.56 -16.76 -0.98
CA LEU A 297 15.35 -15.65 -1.92
C LEU A 297 15.42 -14.30 -1.21
N ILE A 298 14.64 -14.14 -0.14
CA ILE A 298 14.53 -12.88 0.60
C ILE A 298 15.87 -12.48 1.20
N ASN A 299 16.58 -13.39 1.87
CA ASN A 299 17.88 -13.08 2.45
C ASN A 299 18.89 -12.67 1.37
N TRP A 300 18.85 -13.31 0.20
CA TRP A 300 19.69 -12.93 -0.93
C TRP A 300 19.34 -11.54 -1.47
N LEU A 301 18.05 -11.24 -1.68
CA LEU A 301 17.57 -9.93 -2.15
C LEU A 301 17.91 -8.82 -1.16
N LEU A 302 17.68 -9.03 0.14
CA LEU A 302 17.98 -8.04 1.17
C LEU A 302 19.48 -7.73 1.27
N ALA A 303 20.35 -8.66 0.84
CA ALA A 303 21.79 -8.43 0.72
C ALA A 303 22.18 -7.57 -0.49
N GLN A 304 21.31 -7.40 -1.48
CA GLN A 304 21.59 -6.58 -2.66
C GLN A 304 21.32 -5.10 -2.39
N LYS A 305 22.11 -4.22 -3.03
CA LYS A 305 21.88 -2.78 -3.02
C LYS A 305 20.85 -2.35 -4.06
N ASP A 306 21.03 -2.80 -5.30
CA ASP A 306 20.09 -2.60 -6.40
C ASP A 306 19.01 -3.68 -6.37
N LEU A 307 17.75 -3.27 -6.48
CA LEU A 307 16.58 -4.17 -6.45
C LEU A 307 15.65 -3.83 -7.61
N PRO A 308 14.90 -4.82 -8.14
CA PRO A 308 13.79 -4.54 -9.04
C PRO A 308 12.72 -3.74 -8.31
N THR A 309 11.95 -2.94 -9.05
CA THR A 309 10.83 -2.16 -8.50
C THR A 309 9.58 -3.02 -8.30
N VAL A 310 9.50 -4.17 -8.99
CA VAL A 310 8.41 -5.14 -8.92
C VAL A 310 8.98 -6.55 -8.93
N LEU A 311 8.47 -7.42 -8.06
CA LEU A 311 8.80 -8.85 -7.98
C LEU A 311 7.51 -9.67 -8.02
N SER A 312 7.33 -10.45 -9.09
CA SER A 312 6.22 -11.40 -9.25
C SER A 312 6.64 -12.79 -8.81
N ILE A 313 5.79 -13.49 -8.06
CA ILE A 313 6.05 -14.85 -7.58
C ILE A 313 4.76 -15.68 -7.69
N SER A 314 4.80 -16.73 -8.51
CA SER A 314 3.65 -17.59 -8.82
C SER A 314 3.65 -18.89 -7.99
N TYR A 315 4.00 -18.79 -6.70
CA TYR A 315 4.15 -19.95 -5.82
C TYR A 315 3.51 -19.71 -4.46
N ALA A 316 2.87 -20.75 -3.92
CA ALA A 316 2.27 -20.73 -2.60
C ALA A 316 2.28 -22.11 -1.95
N ASP A 317 2.26 -22.09 -0.63
CA ASP A 317 2.18 -23.22 0.28
C ASP A 317 0.84 -23.19 1.02
N THR A 318 0.43 -24.33 1.59
CA THR A 318 -0.71 -24.34 2.51
C THR A 318 -0.26 -23.76 3.86
N GLU A 319 -0.93 -22.72 4.36
CA GLU A 319 -0.42 -21.94 5.50
C GLU A 319 -0.13 -22.81 6.73
N TYR A 320 -0.99 -23.78 7.05
CA TYR A 320 -0.78 -24.65 8.21
C TYR A 320 0.41 -25.60 8.06
N THR A 321 0.86 -25.92 6.84
CA THR A 321 2.06 -26.74 6.63
C THR A 321 3.34 -25.93 6.83
N VAL A 322 3.26 -24.60 6.79
CA VAL A 322 4.38 -23.69 7.06
C VAL A 322 4.49 -23.41 8.56
N PRO A 323 5.65 -23.61 9.21
CA PRO A 323 5.81 -23.24 10.61
C PRO A 323 5.61 -21.74 10.87
N PRO A 324 4.83 -21.33 11.89
CA PRO A 324 4.51 -19.92 12.13
C PRO A 324 5.71 -18.99 12.35
N SER A 325 6.84 -19.49 12.89
CA SER A 325 8.08 -18.70 13.01
C SER A 325 8.70 -18.42 11.64
N TYR A 326 8.76 -19.41 10.77
CA TYR A 326 9.25 -19.26 9.39
C TYR A 326 8.35 -18.29 8.60
N ALA A 327 7.02 -18.49 8.65
CA ALA A 327 6.07 -17.62 7.97
C ALA A 327 6.22 -16.15 8.40
N ARG A 328 6.35 -15.89 9.71
CA ARG A 328 6.56 -14.53 10.24
C ARG A 328 7.88 -13.93 9.77
N ARG A 329 8.98 -14.70 9.78
CA ARG A 329 10.30 -14.22 9.33
C ARG A 329 10.29 -13.86 7.84
N VAL A 330 9.71 -14.73 7.01
CA VAL A 330 9.54 -14.48 5.56
C VAL A 330 8.69 -13.24 5.33
N CYS A 331 7.55 -13.12 6.02
CA CYS A 331 6.65 -11.99 5.88
C CYS A 331 7.29 -10.65 6.32
N GLN A 332 8.11 -10.64 7.38
CA GLN A 332 8.93 -9.48 7.75
C GLN A 332 9.96 -9.12 6.68
N GLY A 333 10.51 -10.10 5.98
CA GLY A 333 11.40 -9.87 4.85
C GLY A 333 10.70 -9.19 3.66
N PHE A 334 9.46 -9.59 3.36
CA PHE A 334 8.64 -8.87 2.37
C PHE A 334 8.35 -7.43 2.80
N ALA A 335 8.09 -7.19 4.08
CA ALA A 335 7.94 -5.83 4.61
C ALA A 335 9.20 -4.97 4.39
N GLN A 336 10.39 -5.56 4.57
CA GLN A 336 11.66 -4.88 4.29
C GLN A 336 11.84 -4.56 2.80
N LEU A 337 11.49 -5.48 1.90
CA LEU A 337 11.51 -5.21 0.46
C LEU A 337 10.52 -4.09 0.09
N GLY A 338 9.30 -4.13 0.63
CA GLY A 338 8.29 -3.08 0.47
C GLY A 338 8.77 -1.71 0.93
N ALA A 339 9.45 -1.65 2.09
CA ALA A 339 10.04 -0.43 2.63
C ALA A 339 11.18 0.12 1.76
N ARG A 340 11.85 -0.74 0.97
CA ARG A 340 12.87 -0.36 -0.02
C ARG A 340 12.30 -0.04 -1.39
N GLY A 341 10.97 0.03 -1.54
CA GLY A 341 10.32 0.43 -2.77
C GLY A 341 10.05 -0.71 -3.76
N VAL A 342 10.07 -1.97 -3.31
CA VAL A 342 9.71 -3.14 -4.13
C VAL A 342 8.24 -3.50 -3.96
N SER A 343 7.51 -3.61 -5.07
CA SER A 343 6.16 -4.19 -5.08
C SER A 343 6.26 -5.71 -5.19
N VAL A 344 5.89 -6.44 -4.13
CA VAL A 344 5.95 -7.91 -4.10
C VAL A 344 4.55 -8.48 -4.37
N ILE A 345 4.41 -9.27 -5.42
CA ILE A 345 3.13 -9.69 -6.00
C ILE A 345 3.06 -11.22 -6.05
N PHE A 346 1.96 -11.79 -5.57
CA PHE A 346 1.71 -13.23 -5.52
C PHE A 346 0.37 -13.60 -6.16
N GLY A 347 0.29 -14.78 -6.78
CA GLY A 347 -0.97 -15.37 -7.21
C GLY A 347 -1.71 -16.05 -6.06
N SER A 348 -3.03 -15.84 -5.94
CA SER A 348 -3.81 -16.22 -4.76
C SER A 348 -4.07 -17.72 -4.55
N GLY A 349 -3.60 -18.56 -5.47
CA GLY A 349 -3.77 -20.01 -5.48
C GLY A 349 -4.87 -20.49 -6.44
N ASP A 350 -4.86 -21.78 -6.75
CA ASP A 350 -5.62 -22.35 -7.87
C ASP A 350 -6.74 -23.32 -7.46
N TRP A 351 -7.02 -23.41 -6.15
CA TRP A 351 -7.95 -24.37 -5.56
C TRP A 351 -9.08 -23.72 -4.75
N GLY A 352 -9.46 -22.48 -5.08
CA GLY A 352 -10.50 -21.76 -4.35
C GLY A 352 -10.16 -21.57 -2.87
N VAL A 353 -11.07 -21.95 -1.98
CA VAL A 353 -10.82 -21.99 -0.52
C VAL A 353 -9.97 -23.18 -0.05
N GLY A 354 -9.56 -24.07 -0.95
CA GLY A 354 -8.69 -25.20 -0.67
C GLY A 354 -9.05 -26.47 -1.43
N ASN A 355 -8.04 -27.30 -1.72
CA ASN A 355 -8.25 -28.67 -2.19
C ASN A 355 -8.97 -29.48 -1.09
N PRO A 356 -10.05 -30.23 -1.39
CA PRO A 356 -10.82 -30.98 -0.38
C PRO A 356 -9.99 -31.86 0.55
N THR A 357 -8.86 -32.39 0.07
CA THR A 357 -7.95 -33.21 0.89
C THR A 357 -7.23 -32.40 1.96
N GLN A 358 -7.06 -31.10 1.79
CA GLN A 358 -6.29 -30.21 2.66
C GLN A 358 -7.16 -29.28 3.52
N CYS A 359 -8.48 -29.43 3.49
CA CYS A 359 -9.43 -28.54 4.14
C CYS A 359 -9.62 -28.86 5.63
N HIS A 360 -8.55 -28.71 6.40
CA HIS A 360 -8.52 -28.87 7.84
C HIS A 360 -7.41 -28.04 8.47
N ASN A 361 -7.47 -27.89 9.79
CA ASN A 361 -6.34 -27.39 10.56
C ASN A 361 -5.46 -28.55 11.07
N LYS A 362 -4.36 -28.23 11.75
CA LYS A 362 -3.46 -29.23 12.37
C LYS A 362 -4.13 -30.18 13.36
N ALA A 363 -5.28 -29.80 13.92
CA ALA A 363 -6.04 -30.67 14.82
C ALA A 363 -7.00 -31.62 14.07
N GLY A 364 -7.03 -31.56 12.73
CA GLY A 364 -7.91 -32.37 11.88
C GLY A 364 -9.35 -31.82 11.79
N HIS A 365 -9.63 -30.63 12.34
CA HIS A 365 -10.95 -30.02 12.22
C HIS A 365 -11.13 -29.40 10.84
N HIS A 366 -12.28 -29.62 10.21
CA HIS A 366 -12.62 -29.08 8.90
C HIS A 366 -12.54 -27.55 8.88
N ARG A 367 -11.66 -27.01 8.04
CA ARG A 367 -11.31 -25.58 7.90
C ARG A 367 -10.90 -25.29 6.46
N PHE A 368 -11.09 -24.07 6.00
CA PHE A 368 -10.54 -23.66 4.71
C PHE A 368 -9.01 -23.61 4.76
N ALA A 369 -8.37 -23.93 3.64
CA ALA A 369 -6.92 -24.03 3.53
C ALA A 369 -6.34 -22.69 3.08
N ALA A 370 -6.07 -21.82 4.05
CA ALA A 370 -5.37 -20.55 3.79
C ALA A 370 -4.01 -20.81 3.11
N ARG A 371 -3.58 -19.89 2.25
CA ARG A 371 -2.34 -19.99 1.47
C ARG A 371 -1.30 -19.00 1.96
N PHE A 372 -0.05 -19.42 1.96
CA PHE A 372 1.11 -18.59 2.28
C PHE A 372 2.02 -18.54 1.04
N PRO A 373 2.52 -17.38 0.59
CA PRO A 373 2.52 -16.08 1.27
C PRO A 373 1.28 -15.19 1.10
N ASP A 374 0.22 -15.61 0.43
CA ASP A 374 -0.99 -14.78 0.26
C ASP A 374 -1.55 -14.23 1.56
N SER A 375 -1.44 -15.01 2.64
CA SER A 375 -1.82 -14.63 3.99
C SER A 375 -0.94 -13.54 4.63
N CYS A 376 0.24 -13.24 4.09
CA CYS A 376 1.13 -12.19 4.57
C CYS A 376 0.56 -10.78 4.24
N PRO A 377 0.47 -9.86 5.22
CA PRO A 377 -0.06 -8.50 4.99
C PRO A 377 0.87 -7.56 4.23
N TYR A 378 2.08 -7.97 3.85
CA TYR A 378 3.09 -7.09 3.21
C TYR A 378 3.34 -7.41 1.73
N ILE A 379 2.51 -8.26 1.13
CA ILE A 379 2.52 -8.58 -0.30
C ILE A 379 1.17 -8.23 -0.91
N THR A 380 1.10 -8.10 -2.23
CA THR A 380 -0.16 -7.95 -2.97
C THR A 380 -0.56 -9.29 -3.57
N SER A 381 -1.70 -9.82 -3.14
CA SER A 381 -2.25 -11.10 -3.61
C SER A 381 -3.22 -10.85 -4.79
N VAL A 382 -3.09 -11.64 -5.85
CA VAL A 382 -3.78 -11.46 -7.13
C VAL A 382 -4.61 -12.69 -7.46
N ALA A 383 -5.93 -12.52 -7.54
CA ALA A 383 -6.85 -13.54 -8.04
C ALA A 383 -6.90 -13.59 -9.57
N ALA A 384 -7.48 -14.68 -10.07
CA ALA A 384 -7.73 -14.89 -11.49
C ALA A 384 -9.19 -14.57 -11.86
N THR A 385 -9.38 -13.89 -12.99
CA THR A 385 -10.67 -13.73 -13.67
C THR A 385 -10.71 -14.46 -14.99
N ARG A 386 -11.93 -14.68 -15.49
CA ARG A 386 -12.22 -15.19 -16.84
C ARG A 386 -13.31 -14.37 -17.51
N GLY A 387 -13.41 -14.49 -18.84
CA GLY A 387 -14.34 -13.70 -19.65
C GLY A 387 -13.80 -12.31 -19.95
N ILE A 388 -14.56 -11.51 -20.70
CA ILE A 388 -14.14 -10.17 -21.16
C ILE A 388 -15.15 -9.13 -20.70
N HIS A 389 -16.42 -9.26 -21.11
CA HIS A 389 -17.53 -8.44 -20.64
C HIS A 389 -18.81 -9.29 -20.55
N PRO A 390 -19.27 -9.72 -19.36
CA PRO A 390 -18.66 -9.47 -18.05
C PRO A 390 -17.43 -10.35 -17.79
N GLN A 391 -16.54 -9.86 -16.91
CA GLN A 391 -15.55 -10.71 -16.25
C GLN A 391 -16.19 -11.35 -15.00
N VAL A 392 -15.75 -12.56 -14.68
CA VAL A 392 -16.17 -13.33 -13.50
C VAL A 392 -14.94 -13.97 -12.84
N VAL A 393 -15.08 -14.40 -11.59
CA VAL A 393 -14.03 -15.18 -10.89
C VAL A 393 -13.68 -16.41 -11.72
N ALA A 394 -12.39 -16.66 -11.94
CA ALA A 394 -11.95 -17.72 -12.83
C ALA A 394 -12.18 -19.11 -12.22
N TYR A 395 -12.69 -20.01 -13.05
CA TYR A 395 -12.76 -21.43 -12.77
C TYR A 395 -12.73 -22.22 -14.09
N ASN A 396 -12.27 -23.46 -14.04
CA ASN A 396 -12.33 -24.42 -15.13
C ASN A 396 -12.61 -25.83 -14.59
N GLU A 397 -13.77 -26.36 -14.96
CA GLU A 397 -14.23 -27.68 -14.50
C GLU A 397 -13.39 -28.83 -15.08
N ASN A 398 -12.78 -28.64 -16.25
CA ASN A 398 -12.03 -29.69 -16.95
C ASN A 398 -10.69 -30.01 -16.27
N ASN A 399 -10.11 -29.04 -15.55
CA ASN A 399 -8.85 -29.20 -14.85
C ASN A 399 -8.96 -28.97 -13.33
N HIS A 400 -10.16 -28.62 -12.82
CA HIS A 400 -10.47 -28.29 -11.42
C HIS A 400 -9.98 -26.92 -10.93
N PHE A 401 -9.69 -25.98 -11.85
CA PHE A 401 -9.21 -24.66 -11.50
C PHE A 401 -10.30 -23.85 -10.83
N VAL A 402 -9.96 -23.21 -9.72
CA VAL A 402 -10.75 -22.14 -9.13
C VAL A 402 -9.81 -21.11 -8.54
N SER A 403 -10.00 -19.83 -8.88
CA SER A 403 -9.22 -18.73 -8.31
C SER A 403 -9.28 -18.75 -6.78
N GLY A 404 -8.13 -18.63 -6.14
CA GLY A 404 -7.96 -18.73 -4.70
C GLY A 404 -8.37 -17.48 -3.94
N GLY A 405 -8.75 -17.66 -2.68
CA GLY A 405 -9.10 -16.57 -1.77
C GLY A 405 -9.43 -17.10 -0.38
N GLY A 406 -9.14 -16.33 0.67
CA GLY A 406 -9.31 -16.81 2.03
C GLY A 406 -8.92 -15.81 3.11
N PHE A 407 -8.78 -16.34 4.33
CA PHE A 407 -8.39 -15.59 5.52
C PHE A 407 -7.25 -16.33 6.24
N SER A 408 -6.20 -15.60 6.60
CA SER A 408 -5.07 -16.13 7.36
C SER A 408 -5.49 -16.63 8.75
N GLU A 409 -4.93 -17.77 9.14
CA GLU A 409 -4.94 -18.28 10.51
C GLU A 409 -3.78 -17.70 11.34
N TYR A 410 -2.73 -17.17 10.72
CA TYR A 410 -1.51 -16.70 11.39
C TYR A 410 -1.44 -15.18 11.57
N PHE A 411 -1.83 -14.42 10.56
CA PHE A 411 -1.66 -12.97 10.49
C PHE A 411 -2.98 -12.26 10.74
N ALA A 412 -2.99 -11.37 11.73
CA ALA A 412 -4.15 -10.54 12.02
C ALA A 412 -4.47 -9.60 10.84
N ARG A 413 -5.74 -9.22 10.72
CA ARG A 413 -6.21 -8.27 9.73
C ARG A 413 -5.45 -6.94 9.83
N PRO A 414 -4.75 -6.50 8.78
CA PRO A 414 -4.07 -5.21 8.80
C PRO A 414 -5.06 -4.04 8.73
N ARG A 415 -4.68 -2.89 9.30
CA ARG A 415 -5.57 -1.72 9.40
C ARG A 415 -6.05 -1.20 8.04
N TYR A 416 -5.23 -1.29 7.00
CA TYR A 416 -5.58 -0.77 5.67
C TYR A 416 -6.78 -1.51 5.05
N GLN A 417 -7.03 -2.78 5.42
CA GLN A 417 -8.16 -3.56 4.88
C GLN A 417 -9.37 -3.63 5.82
N GLU A 418 -9.31 -3.01 6.99
CA GLU A 418 -10.34 -3.13 8.03
C GLU A 418 -11.73 -2.72 7.51
N LYS A 419 -11.81 -1.58 6.83
CA LYS A 419 -13.06 -1.05 6.24
C LYS A 419 -13.63 -2.02 5.21
N ALA A 420 -12.81 -2.42 4.24
CA ALA A 420 -13.19 -3.28 3.12
C ALA A 420 -13.67 -4.66 3.59
N VAL A 421 -12.87 -5.32 4.44
CA VAL A 421 -13.17 -6.65 4.96
C VAL A 421 -14.39 -6.63 5.87
N SER A 422 -14.53 -5.65 6.76
CA SER A 422 -15.71 -5.55 7.64
C SER A 422 -17.00 -5.36 6.85
N GLN A 423 -16.97 -4.57 5.76
CA GLN A 423 -18.11 -4.44 4.85
C GLN A 423 -18.44 -5.76 4.15
N TYR A 424 -17.44 -6.49 3.68
CA TYR A 424 -17.64 -7.80 3.05
C TYR A 424 -18.20 -8.84 4.03
N LEU A 425 -17.62 -8.95 5.23
CA LEU A 425 -18.12 -9.85 6.28
C LEU A 425 -19.57 -9.54 6.67
N GLY A 426 -19.95 -8.25 6.66
CA GLY A 426 -21.33 -7.84 6.86
C GLY A 426 -22.30 -8.37 5.79
N LYS A 427 -21.85 -8.45 4.53
CA LYS A 427 -22.62 -9.04 3.42
C LYS A 427 -22.63 -10.57 3.47
N LEU A 428 -21.50 -11.18 3.83
CA LEU A 428 -21.32 -12.63 3.93
C LEU A 428 -22.18 -13.25 5.04
N GLY A 429 -22.40 -12.50 6.13
CA GLY A 429 -23.23 -12.94 7.25
C GLY A 429 -22.69 -14.20 7.92
N ASN A 430 -23.54 -15.23 8.04
CA ASN A 430 -23.18 -16.50 8.70
C ASN A 430 -22.63 -17.56 7.73
N GLN A 431 -22.45 -17.25 6.45
CA GLN A 431 -21.97 -18.21 5.47
C GLN A 431 -20.55 -18.69 5.86
N HIS A 432 -20.35 -20.01 5.83
CA HIS A 432 -19.08 -20.67 6.19
C HIS A 432 -18.56 -20.35 7.61
N LYS A 433 -19.44 -19.93 8.54
CA LYS A 433 -19.08 -19.67 9.94
C LYS A 433 -18.38 -20.90 10.54
N GLY A 434 -17.22 -20.68 11.15
CA GLY A 434 -16.40 -21.73 11.75
C GLY A 434 -15.41 -22.39 10.78
N LEU A 435 -15.47 -22.11 9.48
CA LEU A 435 -14.51 -22.66 8.49
C LEU A 435 -13.31 -21.75 8.24
N TYR A 436 -13.38 -20.46 8.60
CA TYR A 436 -12.29 -19.49 8.40
C TYR A 436 -12.10 -18.58 9.63
N ASN A 437 -10.94 -17.91 9.69
CA ASN A 437 -10.63 -16.91 10.72
C ASN A 437 -11.03 -15.50 10.25
N ALA A 438 -12.21 -15.02 10.68
CA ALA A 438 -12.72 -13.71 10.28
C ALA A 438 -11.86 -12.53 10.77
N GLN A 439 -10.94 -12.73 11.72
CA GLN A 439 -10.01 -11.71 12.22
C GLN A 439 -8.67 -11.70 11.49
N GLY A 440 -8.44 -12.65 10.57
CA GLY A 440 -7.21 -12.78 9.82
C GLY A 440 -7.08 -11.80 8.66
N ARG A 441 -5.86 -11.68 8.13
CA ARG A 441 -5.60 -11.08 6.82
C ARG A 441 -6.41 -11.85 5.77
N ALA A 442 -7.43 -11.19 5.24
CA ALA A 442 -8.23 -11.65 4.11
C ALA A 442 -7.58 -11.29 2.77
N TYR A 443 -7.55 -12.22 1.82
CA TYR A 443 -6.94 -12.10 0.47
C TYR A 443 -7.88 -12.70 -0.58
N PRO A 444 -7.81 -12.31 -1.86
CA PRO A 444 -6.79 -11.48 -2.52
C PRO A 444 -6.98 -9.96 -2.30
N ASP A 445 -6.06 -9.15 -2.82
CA ASP A 445 -6.17 -7.69 -2.81
C ASP A 445 -6.77 -7.15 -4.12
N VAL A 446 -6.44 -7.78 -5.24
CA VAL A 446 -6.87 -7.44 -6.60
C VAL A 446 -7.04 -8.72 -7.43
N ALA A 447 -7.44 -8.59 -8.69
CA ALA A 447 -7.45 -9.70 -9.65
C ALA A 447 -6.85 -9.30 -11.01
N ALA A 448 -6.53 -10.29 -11.83
CA ALA A 448 -6.22 -10.15 -13.24
C ALA A 448 -6.65 -11.42 -14.01
N MET A 449 -6.58 -11.43 -15.33
CA MET A 449 -6.97 -12.57 -16.14
C MET A 449 -6.07 -13.75 -15.79
N GLY A 450 -6.65 -14.93 -15.59
CA GLY A 450 -5.89 -16.16 -15.34
C GLY A 450 -6.49 -17.38 -16.02
N TYR A 451 -7.35 -17.17 -17.02
CA TYR A 451 -8.02 -18.24 -17.76
C TYR A 451 -7.65 -18.18 -19.23
N ARG A 452 -7.26 -19.34 -19.76
CA ARG A 452 -6.87 -19.60 -21.14
C ARG A 452 -5.75 -18.72 -21.65
N ILE A 453 -4.73 -18.48 -20.84
CA ILE A 453 -3.57 -17.68 -21.21
C ILE A 453 -2.69 -18.46 -22.17
N VAL A 454 -2.36 -17.86 -23.32
CA VAL A 454 -1.42 -18.48 -24.26
C VAL A 454 0.01 -18.42 -23.72
N THR A 455 0.79 -19.45 -23.99
CA THR A 455 2.22 -19.56 -23.67
C THR A 455 2.91 -20.46 -24.70
N VAL A 456 4.22 -20.57 -24.66
CA VAL A 456 5.02 -21.52 -25.43
C VAL A 456 5.82 -22.36 -24.45
N TRP A 457 5.79 -23.67 -24.62
CA TRP A 457 6.59 -24.60 -23.83
C TRP A 457 7.14 -25.71 -24.71
N ASN A 458 8.46 -25.89 -24.68
CA ASN A 458 9.20 -26.82 -25.53
C ASN A 458 8.92 -26.58 -27.03
N GLY A 459 8.96 -25.32 -27.44
CA GLY A 459 8.72 -24.86 -28.80
C GLY A 459 7.27 -24.93 -29.29
N GLN A 460 6.34 -25.42 -28.46
CA GLN A 460 4.93 -25.59 -28.85
C GLN A 460 4.03 -24.57 -28.16
N PRO A 461 3.11 -23.91 -28.88
CA PRO A 461 2.08 -23.08 -28.28
C PRO A 461 1.15 -23.91 -27.39
N LYS A 462 0.92 -23.40 -26.18
CA LYS A 462 0.11 -24.01 -25.13
C LYS A 462 -0.90 -22.99 -24.59
N ILE A 463 -1.94 -23.49 -23.94
CA ILE A 463 -2.89 -22.68 -23.17
C ILE A 463 -2.87 -23.16 -21.73
N VAL A 464 -2.82 -22.22 -20.78
CA VAL A 464 -2.82 -22.51 -19.34
C VAL A 464 -3.88 -21.70 -18.60
N ASP A 465 -4.31 -22.23 -17.45
CA ASP A 465 -5.11 -21.54 -16.46
C ASP A 465 -4.32 -21.47 -15.15
N GLY A 466 -4.55 -20.42 -14.36
CA GLY A 466 -3.93 -20.29 -13.04
C GLY A 466 -3.80 -18.84 -12.60
N THR A 467 -3.79 -18.65 -11.28
CA THR A 467 -3.38 -17.38 -10.66
C THR A 467 -1.90 -17.08 -10.93
N SER A 468 -1.11 -18.11 -11.24
CA SER A 468 0.22 -18.04 -11.83
C SER A 468 0.33 -17.17 -13.08
N ALA A 469 -0.72 -17.06 -13.89
CA ALA A 469 -0.71 -16.12 -15.02
C ALA A 469 -1.18 -14.71 -14.58
N SER A 470 -2.12 -14.63 -13.65
CA SER A 470 -2.68 -13.35 -13.18
C SER A 470 -1.65 -12.48 -12.44
N ALA A 471 -0.76 -13.10 -11.65
CA ALA A 471 0.28 -12.40 -10.90
C ALA A 471 1.29 -11.65 -11.80
N PRO A 472 1.94 -12.29 -12.79
CA PRO A 472 2.84 -11.59 -13.72
C PRO A 472 2.11 -10.59 -14.63
N ILE A 473 0.84 -10.82 -14.96
CA ILE A 473 0.02 -9.81 -15.67
C ILE A 473 -0.11 -8.54 -14.84
N PHE A 474 -0.54 -8.67 -13.58
CA PHE A 474 -0.68 -7.52 -12.69
C PHE A 474 0.68 -6.87 -12.41
N ALA A 475 1.74 -7.65 -12.22
CA ALA A 475 3.09 -7.16 -12.06
C ALA A 475 3.58 -6.35 -13.27
N GLY A 476 3.26 -6.79 -14.50
CA GLY A 476 3.52 -6.04 -15.72
C GLY A 476 2.81 -4.68 -15.74
N VAL A 477 1.54 -4.63 -15.32
CA VAL A 477 0.80 -3.36 -15.17
C VAL A 477 1.46 -2.45 -14.14
N VAL A 478 1.86 -2.98 -12.98
CA VAL A 478 2.57 -2.22 -11.93
C VAL A 478 3.92 -1.72 -12.43
N ALA A 479 4.66 -2.51 -13.22
CA ALA A 479 5.92 -2.09 -13.82
C ALA A 479 5.71 -0.86 -14.73
N LEU A 480 4.65 -0.83 -15.53
CA LEU A 480 4.30 0.33 -16.36
C LEU A 480 3.83 1.54 -15.52
N LEU A 481 3.17 1.31 -14.38
CA LEU A 481 2.80 2.39 -13.43
C LEU A 481 4.06 2.99 -12.77
N ASN A 482 5.03 2.15 -12.40
CA ASN A 482 6.33 2.59 -11.90
C ASN A 482 7.08 3.39 -12.97
N ASP A 483 7.06 2.96 -14.23
CA ASP A 483 7.63 3.73 -15.34
C ASP A 483 6.99 5.12 -15.45
N ALA A 484 5.66 5.21 -15.39
CA ALA A 484 4.94 6.49 -15.44
C ALA A 484 5.32 7.43 -14.30
N ARG A 485 5.49 6.90 -13.08
CA ARG A 485 5.96 7.65 -11.91
C ARG A 485 7.41 8.11 -12.06
N LEU A 486 8.31 7.20 -12.41
CA LEU A 486 9.74 7.45 -12.58
C LEU A 486 10.00 8.47 -13.70
N ALA A 487 9.20 8.43 -14.77
CA ALA A 487 9.25 9.41 -15.86
C ALA A 487 8.87 10.83 -15.41
N GLN A 488 8.19 10.97 -14.28
CA GLN A 488 7.87 12.25 -13.64
C GLN A 488 8.78 12.57 -12.45
N GLY A 489 9.89 11.83 -12.29
CA GLY A 489 10.83 12.03 -11.19
C GLY A 489 10.33 11.55 -9.83
N LYS A 490 9.24 10.80 -9.78
CA LYS A 490 8.72 10.18 -8.55
C LYS A 490 9.39 8.83 -8.30
N SER A 491 9.32 8.35 -7.06
CA SER A 491 9.76 7.00 -6.70
C SER A 491 8.80 5.92 -7.20
N ALA A 492 9.26 4.66 -7.25
CA ALA A 492 8.39 3.50 -7.49
C ALA A 492 7.28 3.40 -6.42
N LEU A 493 6.27 2.56 -6.64
CA LEU A 493 5.15 2.41 -5.71
C LEU A 493 5.53 1.66 -4.42
N GLY A 494 6.41 0.64 -4.51
CA GLY A 494 6.77 -0.18 -3.37
C GLY A 494 5.59 -0.98 -2.82
N PHE A 495 5.40 -0.98 -1.51
CA PHE A 495 4.27 -1.69 -0.89
C PHE A 495 2.91 -1.09 -1.32
N LEU A 496 2.14 -1.85 -2.11
CA LEU A 496 0.96 -1.34 -2.82
C LEU A 496 -0.31 -1.28 -1.96
N ASN A 497 -0.52 -2.26 -1.06
CA ASN A 497 -1.85 -2.49 -0.47
C ASN A 497 -2.44 -1.25 0.22
N PRO A 498 -1.72 -0.49 1.06
CA PRO A 498 -2.31 0.69 1.69
C PRO A 498 -2.80 1.72 0.67
N TRP A 499 -2.10 1.86 -0.46
CA TRP A 499 -2.51 2.74 -1.54
C TRP A 499 -3.73 2.19 -2.28
N ILE A 500 -3.71 0.91 -2.69
CA ILE A 500 -4.85 0.25 -3.37
C ILE A 500 -6.15 0.41 -2.57
N TYR A 501 -6.10 0.12 -1.26
CA TYR A 501 -7.25 0.22 -0.35
C TYR A 501 -7.64 1.67 0.00
N SER A 502 -6.90 2.67 -0.48
CA SER A 502 -7.23 4.09 -0.28
C SER A 502 -7.83 4.77 -1.51
N VAL A 503 -7.62 4.19 -2.69
CA VAL A 503 -8.11 4.70 -3.99
C VAL A 503 -9.21 3.82 -4.58
N GLU A 504 -9.79 2.95 -3.76
CA GLU A 504 -10.74 1.92 -4.19
C GLU A 504 -11.99 2.52 -4.85
N SER A 505 -12.42 3.69 -4.38
CA SER A 505 -13.59 4.40 -4.89
C SER A 505 -13.31 5.29 -6.11
N GLU A 506 -12.05 5.35 -6.58
CA GLU A 506 -11.62 6.27 -7.64
C GLU A 506 -11.65 5.67 -9.05
N GLY A 507 -12.22 4.47 -9.23
CA GLY A 507 -12.44 3.86 -10.54
C GLY A 507 -11.18 3.27 -11.21
N GLY A 508 -10.16 2.94 -10.42
CA GLY A 508 -8.92 2.31 -10.91
C GLY A 508 -9.05 0.81 -11.21
N PHE A 509 -10.11 0.16 -10.73
CA PHE A 509 -10.33 -1.28 -10.87
C PHE A 509 -11.75 -1.56 -11.40
N THR A 510 -11.86 -2.58 -12.25
CA THR A 510 -13.13 -3.13 -12.71
C THR A 510 -13.62 -4.15 -11.69
N ASP A 511 -14.68 -3.79 -10.97
CA ASP A 511 -15.32 -4.61 -9.92
C ASP A 511 -15.89 -5.92 -10.49
N ILE A 512 -15.54 -7.05 -9.86
CA ILE A 512 -15.97 -8.38 -10.27
C ILE A 512 -17.03 -8.85 -9.29
N VAL A 513 -18.28 -8.94 -9.75
CA VAL A 513 -19.43 -9.18 -8.86
C VAL A 513 -20.03 -10.58 -8.99
N ASN A 514 -19.44 -11.44 -9.83
CA ASN A 514 -19.96 -12.74 -10.20
C ASN A 514 -18.90 -13.84 -10.05
N GLY A 515 -19.31 -15.00 -9.53
CA GLY A 515 -18.47 -16.17 -9.28
C GLY A 515 -18.14 -16.34 -7.80
N SER A 516 -17.35 -17.37 -7.48
CA SER A 516 -16.94 -17.66 -6.10
C SER A 516 -15.63 -18.45 -6.06
N THR A 517 -15.01 -18.50 -4.87
CA THR A 517 -13.82 -19.32 -4.59
C THR A 517 -14.19 -20.76 -4.18
N ALA A 518 -15.08 -21.40 -4.95
CA ALA A 518 -15.55 -22.75 -4.66
C ALA A 518 -14.40 -23.75 -4.41
N GLY A 519 -14.56 -24.60 -3.42
CA GLY A 519 -13.49 -25.47 -2.91
C GLY A 519 -13.89 -26.09 -1.59
N CYS A 520 -13.09 -27.02 -1.06
CA CYS A 520 -13.40 -27.74 0.18
C CYS A 520 -14.80 -28.38 0.22
N ASN A 521 -15.35 -28.82 -0.92
CA ASN A 521 -16.74 -29.28 -1.06
C ASN A 521 -17.78 -28.24 -0.58
N THR A 522 -17.47 -26.96 -0.71
CA THR A 522 -18.33 -25.82 -0.39
C THR A 522 -18.42 -24.86 -1.57
N THR A 523 -19.39 -23.94 -1.52
CA THR A 523 -19.51 -22.85 -2.49
C THR A 523 -18.37 -21.83 -2.41
N GLY A 524 -17.55 -21.85 -1.35
CA GLY A 524 -16.52 -20.84 -1.09
C GLY A 524 -17.09 -19.45 -0.89
N PHE A 525 -16.22 -18.45 -0.97
CA PHE A 525 -16.59 -17.05 -0.80
C PHE A 525 -17.14 -16.48 -2.11
N PRO A 526 -18.35 -15.90 -2.13
CA PRO A 526 -18.90 -15.29 -3.33
C PRO A 526 -18.24 -13.94 -3.63
N ALA A 527 -18.11 -13.62 -4.92
CA ALA A 527 -17.84 -12.27 -5.39
C ALA A 527 -19.01 -11.33 -5.05
N ALA A 528 -18.73 -10.06 -4.78
CA ALA A 528 -19.71 -9.07 -4.37
C ALA A 528 -19.20 -7.65 -4.62
N ARG A 529 -20.12 -6.70 -4.86
CA ARG A 529 -19.77 -5.29 -5.11
C ARG A 529 -18.75 -4.73 -4.12
N GLY A 530 -17.71 -4.07 -4.63
CA GLY A 530 -16.59 -3.54 -3.86
C GLY A 530 -15.53 -4.59 -3.61
N TRP A 531 -14.80 -4.49 -2.51
CA TRP A 531 -13.83 -5.54 -2.17
C TRP A 531 -14.53 -6.83 -1.74
N ASP A 532 -14.07 -7.96 -2.27
CA ASP A 532 -14.47 -9.29 -1.83
C ASP A 532 -13.29 -10.27 -1.76
N VAL A 533 -13.52 -11.41 -1.10
CA VAL A 533 -12.51 -12.47 -0.90
C VAL A 533 -12.28 -13.31 -2.17
N ALA A 534 -13.05 -13.10 -3.24
CA ALA A 534 -12.93 -13.87 -4.47
C ALA A 534 -12.08 -13.19 -5.54
N SER A 535 -12.05 -11.87 -5.55
CA SER A 535 -11.45 -11.05 -6.60
C SER A 535 -10.78 -9.76 -6.10
N GLY A 536 -10.84 -9.50 -4.79
CA GLY A 536 -10.30 -8.28 -4.21
C GLY A 536 -11.09 -7.07 -4.72
N PHE A 537 -10.41 -6.02 -5.15
CA PHE A 537 -11.05 -4.88 -5.85
C PHE A 537 -11.32 -5.13 -7.34
N GLY A 538 -10.99 -6.33 -7.87
CA GLY A 538 -11.15 -6.67 -9.27
C GLY A 538 -9.94 -6.31 -10.13
N THR A 539 -10.15 -6.11 -11.44
CA THR A 539 -9.06 -6.07 -12.43
C THR A 539 -8.58 -4.66 -12.77
N PRO A 540 -7.27 -4.44 -13.05
CA PRO A 540 -6.72 -3.09 -13.17
C PRO A 540 -7.17 -2.38 -14.44
N TRP A 541 -7.51 -1.10 -14.32
CA TRP A 541 -7.65 -0.20 -15.47
C TRP A 541 -6.49 0.81 -15.49
N PHE A 542 -5.47 0.50 -16.29
CA PHE A 542 -4.20 1.24 -16.31
C PHE A 542 -4.36 2.74 -16.54
N PRO A 543 -5.18 3.24 -17.48
CA PRO A 543 -5.31 4.68 -17.71
C PRO A 543 -5.68 5.45 -16.44
N ARG A 544 -6.66 4.95 -15.67
CA ARG A 544 -7.07 5.58 -14.43
C ARG A 544 -6.04 5.40 -13.33
N LEU A 545 -5.50 4.19 -13.16
CA LEU A 545 -4.43 3.95 -12.18
C LEU A 545 -3.22 4.84 -12.44
N LYS A 546 -2.84 5.05 -13.70
CA LYS A 546 -1.74 5.94 -14.10
C LYS A 546 -1.98 7.37 -13.62
N GLU A 547 -3.19 7.90 -13.80
CA GLU A 547 -3.55 9.21 -13.26
C GLU A 547 -3.39 9.23 -11.74
N LEU A 548 -3.97 8.27 -11.04
CA LEU A 548 -3.96 8.20 -9.58
C LEU A 548 -2.54 8.15 -9.01
N VAL A 549 -1.68 7.30 -9.58
CA VAL A 549 -0.30 7.18 -9.12
C VAL A 549 0.60 8.36 -9.50
N THR A 550 0.20 9.17 -10.48
CA THR A 550 0.98 10.34 -10.92
C THR A 550 0.46 11.67 -10.36
N ARG A 551 -0.76 11.70 -9.81
CA ARG A 551 -1.30 12.89 -9.12
C ARG A 551 -0.39 13.39 -7.99
N GLY A 552 -0.29 14.71 -7.91
CA GLY A 552 0.36 15.54 -6.88
C GLY A 552 1.35 14.85 -5.92
N GLU A 553 2.61 14.76 -6.33
CA GLU A 553 3.80 14.73 -5.46
C GLU A 553 4.99 15.15 -6.34
N ALA A 554 5.07 16.44 -6.68
CA ALA A 554 6.29 16.98 -7.27
C ALA A 554 7.25 17.25 -6.12
N PHE A 555 8.21 16.35 -5.92
CA PHE A 555 9.33 16.58 -5.02
C PHE A 555 10.20 17.70 -5.60
N THR A 556 9.92 18.95 -5.25
CA THR A 556 10.95 19.99 -5.28
C THR A 556 11.77 19.80 -4.01
N ALA A 557 13.04 19.43 -4.18
CA ALA A 557 13.98 19.37 -3.07
C ALA A 557 13.93 20.71 -2.29
N PRO A 558 13.79 20.71 -0.95
CA PRO A 558 13.82 21.96 -0.21
C PRO A 558 15.23 22.52 -0.29
N GLN A 559 15.40 23.60 -1.05
CA GLN A 559 16.44 24.56 -0.71
C GLN A 559 16.13 25.04 0.71
N SER A 560 17.15 24.95 1.56
CA SER A 560 17.12 25.29 2.97
C SER A 560 16.50 26.68 3.20
N SER A 561 15.21 26.71 3.56
CA SER A 561 14.64 27.80 4.32
C SER A 561 14.58 27.35 5.77
N LYS A 562 15.32 28.07 6.62
CA LYS A 562 15.42 27.79 8.06
C LYS A 562 14.03 27.74 8.68
N PRO A 563 13.68 26.69 9.46
CA PRO A 563 12.50 26.74 10.29
C PRO A 563 12.69 27.80 11.39
N CYS A 564 11.57 28.44 11.75
CA CYS A 564 11.41 29.26 12.94
C CYS A 564 12.11 28.59 14.13
N SER A 565 12.95 29.35 14.82
CA SER A 565 13.86 28.86 15.86
C SER A 565 13.15 27.99 16.91
N GLU A 566 13.65 26.77 17.08
CA GLU A 566 13.65 26.07 18.36
C GLU A 566 14.41 26.92 19.40
N ARG A 567 13.69 27.79 20.12
CA ARG A 567 14.18 28.42 21.34
C ARG A 567 13.10 28.39 22.42
N THR A 568 12.65 27.20 22.79
CA THR A 568 12.06 26.99 24.13
C THR A 568 12.13 25.53 24.62
N VAL A 569 12.29 24.54 23.74
CA VAL A 569 12.28 23.12 24.15
C VAL A 569 13.64 22.64 24.69
N HIS A 570 14.75 23.32 24.38
CA HIS A 570 16.08 22.97 24.91
C HIS A 570 16.43 23.54 26.30
N GLN A 571 15.56 24.33 26.94
CA GLN A 571 15.76 24.79 28.33
C GLN A 571 14.95 23.99 29.35
N MET A 572 13.85 23.33 28.95
CA MET A 572 13.08 22.45 29.85
C MET A 572 13.64 21.02 29.92
N ALA A 573 14.24 20.52 28.83
CA ALA A 573 14.89 19.20 28.82
C ALA A 573 16.17 19.15 29.69
N ALA A 574 16.92 20.26 29.79
CA ALA A 574 18.09 20.37 30.66
C ALA A 574 17.72 20.38 32.15
N THR A 575 16.55 20.92 32.51
CA THR A 575 16.09 21.01 33.91
C THR A 575 15.54 19.66 34.42
N PHE A 576 14.90 18.87 33.56
CA PHE A 576 14.46 17.51 33.91
C PHE A 576 15.62 16.48 33.94
N HIS A 577 16.70 16.70 33.18
CA HIS A 577 17.90 15.87 33.28
C HIS A 577 18.70 16.17 34.57
N TYR A 578 18.75 17.42 35.00
CA TYR A 578 19.42 17.81 36.27
C TYR A 578 18.66 17.32 37.52
N ALA A 579 17.31 17.33 37.50
CA ALA A 579 16.49 16.83 38.60
C ALA A 579 16.55 15.28 38.77
N LYS A 580 16.75 14.54 37.68
CA LYS A 580 16.98 13.08 37.73
C LYS A 580 18.38 12.73 38.28
N GLN A 581 19.39 13.56 38.05
CA GLN A 581 20.76 13.32 38.51
C GLN A 581 20.99 13.72 39.98
N TYR A 582 20.23 14.68 40.52
CA TYR A 582 20.27 15.07 41.94
C TYR A 582 19.50 14.12 42.88
N SER A 583 18.46 13.43 42.39
CA SER A 583 17.66 12.51 43.21
C SER A 583 18.35 11.14 43.43
N TRP A 584 19.15 10.67 42.47
CA TRP A 584 19.82 9.36 42.55
C TRP A 584 21.19 9.39 43.25
N SER A 585 21.80 10.56 43.47
CA SER A 585 23.09 10.70 44.15
C SER A 585 22.97 10.78 45.68
N ASN A 586 21.81 11.18 46.22
CA ASN A 586 21.57 11.27 47.67
C ASN A 586 20.98 9.98 48.30
N ILE A 587 20.54 9.01 47.50
CA ILE A 587 20.00 7.72 47.99
C ILE A 587 21.13 6.69 48.28
N LYS A 588 22.40 7.00 47.96
CA LYS A 588 23.58 6.16 48.29
C LYS A 588 24.39 6.62 49.52
N ARG A 589 23.88 7.53 50.35
CA ARG A 589 24.50 7.89 51.65
C ARG A 589 23.53 7.63 52.81
N ALA A 590 23.28 6.36 53.09
CA ALA A 590 22.85 5.92 54.42
C ALA A 590 23.77 4.78 54.87
N LYS A 591 24.66 5.16 55.78
CA LYS A 591 25.64 4.40 56.58
C LYS A 591 25.47 2.87 56.59
N GLN A 592 26.46 2.17 56.03
CA GLN A 592 26.88 0.86 56.55
C GLN A 592 27.52 1.08 57.94
N PRO A 593 27.14 0.32 58.98
CA PRO A 593 27.91 0.30 60.22
C PRO A 593 29.19 -0.52 60.02
N ALA A 594 30.30 0.08 60.43
CA ALA A 594 31.62 -0.53 60.47
C ALA A 594 31.66 -1.69 61.45
N PHE A 595 32.20 -2.83 61.02
CA PHE A 595 32.74 -3.86 61.91
C PHE A 595 34.25 -3.92 61.66
N LEU A 596 35.01 -3.73 62.74
CA LEU A 596 36.43 -4.08 62.83
C LEU A 596 36.58 -5.32 63.74
N PRO A 597 37.63 -6.13 63.55
CA PRO A 597 37.67 -7.55 63.90
C PRO A 597 38.39 -7.81 65.23
N ILE A 598 38.06 -8.93 65.89
CA ILE A 598 38.97 -9.63 66.82
C ILE A 598 38.82 -11.14 66.63
N ALA A 599 39.96 -11.81 66.81
CA ALA A 599 40.35 -13.14 66.41
C ALA A 599 39.96 -14.27 67.39
N THR A 600 39.91 -15.48 66.80
CA THR A 600 40.43 -16.79 67.26
C THR A 600 39.88 -17.53 68.49
N HIS A 601 39.80 -18.84 68.25
CA HIS A 601 39.88 -20.02 69.14
C HIS A 601 38.57 -20.71 69.57
N ASP A 602 38.41 -21.89 68.96
CA ASP A 602 38.22 -23.22 69.52
C ASP A 602 36.94 -23.65 70.27
N GLU A 603 36.48 -24.81 69.76
CA GLU A 603 35.93 -25.98 70.44
C GLU A 603 34.49 -25.97 71.00
N ASP A 604 33.74 -26.92 70.41
CA ASP A 604 32.92 -27.94 71.07
C ASP A 604 31.42 -27.74 71.43
N GLU A 605 30.67 -28.69 70.86
CA GLU A 605 29.58 -29.50 71.43
C GLU A 605 28.11 -29.04 71.49
N ARG A 606 27.30 -29.87 70.82
CA ARG A 606 26.03 -30.52 71.23
C ARG A 606 24.98 -29.73 72.05
N GLY A 607 23.75 -29.78 71.52
CA GLY A 607 22.65 -30.44 72.25
C GLY A 607 21.50 -29.57 72.78
N SER A 608 20.31 -29.88 72.27
CA SER A 608 19.00 -29.97 72.94
C SER A 608 18.37 -28.79 73.72
N SER A 609 17.17 -28.42 73.25
CA SER A 609 15.87 -28.29 73.95
C SER A 609 15.74 -27.71 75.38
N GLU A 610 14.63 -26.96 75.50
CA GLU A 610 13.83 -26.62 76.68
C GLU A 610 14.16 -25.34 77.48
N GLY A 611 13.17 -24.44 77.51
CA GLY A 611 12.39 -24.24 78.73
C GLY A 611 12.84 -23.16 79.73
N LEU A 612 11.99 -22.12 79.80
CA LEU A 612 11.47 -21.49 81.02
C LEU A 612 12.23 -20.30 81.70
N LEU A 613 11.59 -19.13 81.56
CA LEU A 613 11.34 -18.05 82.54
C LEU A 613 12.48 -17.59 83.49
N GLU A 614 12.89 -16.32 83.34
CA GLU A 614 12.75 -15.35 84.45
C GLU A 614 12.74 -13.88 84.00
N LYS A 615 12.27 -13.05 84.92
CA LYS A 615 11.60 -11.76 84.78
C LYS A 615 12.55 -10.65 85.25
N GLY A 616 12.72 -9.59 84.45
CA GLY A 616 13.56 -8.44 84.83
C GLY A 616 13.14 -7.15 84.13
N SER A 617 12.33 -6.36 84.83
CA SER A 617 11.78 -5.06 84.45
C SER A 617 12.87 -3.98 84.23
N ALA A 618 12.80 -3.23 83.13
CA ALA A 618 13.10 -1.78 83.10
C ALA A 618 12.60 -1.13 81.79
N ASP A 619 11.42 -0.52 81.90
CA ASP A 619 11.00 0.77 81.33
C ASP A 619 11.76 1.36 80.11
N SER A 620 11.11 1.41 78.95
CA SER A 620 11.12 2.63 78.12
C SER A 620 9.89 2.67 77.21
N SER A 621 9.17 3.79 77.30
CA SER A 621 7.94 4.12 76.61
C SER A 621 8.03 3.99 75.08
N ARG A 622 7.14 3.18 74.49
CA ARG A 622 6.81 3.24 73.05
C ARG A 622 6.09 4.57 72.75
N ALA A 623 6.79 5.52 72.15
CA ALA A 623 6.16 6.66 71.49
C ALA A 623 5.51 6.18 70.19
N THR A 624 4.18 6.27 70.11
CA THR A 624 3.43 6.05 68.86
C THR A 624 3.76 7.18 67.86
N PRO A 625 4.06 6.88 66.58
CA PRO A 625 4.36 7.92 65.61
C PRO A 625 3.10 8.77 65.37
N ARG A 626 3.23 10.09 65.57
CA ARG A 626 2.15 11.04 65.27
C ARG A 626 1.92 11.05 63.75
N PRO A 627 0.67 11.02 63.28
CA PRO A 627 0.38 11.01 61.84
C PRO A 627 0.85 12.31 61.18
N LEU A 628 1.49 12.16 60.02
CA LEU A 628 2.20 13.20 59.25
C LEU A 628 1.41 14.50 59.00
N TRP A 629 0.07 14.43 58.93
CA TRP A 629 -0.78 15.61 58.75
C TRP A 629 -0.90 16.52 60.00
N LYS A 630 -0.36 16.11 61.15
CA LYS A 630 -0.23 16.96 62.35
C LYS A 630 1.14 17.63 62.45
N ASP A 631 2.06 17.33 61.55
CA ASP A 631 3.36 17.98 61.49
C ASP A 631 3.23 19.32 60.73
N PRO A 632 3.43 20.47 61.42
CA PRO A 632 3.35 21.77 60.78
C PRO A 632 4.33 21.90 59.61
N ALA A 633 5.48 21.22 59.62
CA ALA A 633 6.43 21.25 58.50
C ALA A 633 5.87 20.56 57.24
N PHE A 634 5.10 19.47 57.39
CA PHE A 634 4.46 18.77 56.28
C PHE A 634 3.34 19.61 55.65
N LEU A 635 2.52 20.27 56.48
CA LEU A 635 1.46 21.16 56.00
C LEU A 635 2.03 22.41 55.30
N ILE A 636 3.13 22.97 55.83
CA ILE A 636 3.84 24.08 55.18
C ILE A 636 4.40 23.63 53.83
N PHE A 637 5.02 22.45 53.75
CA PHE A 637 5.56 21.92 52.50
C PHE A 637 4.47 21.71 51.44
N GLN A 638 3.33 21.13 51.81
CA GLN A 638 2.18 20.96 50.91
C GLN A 638 1.57 22.30 50.48
N GLY A 639 1.51 23.27 51.40
CA GLY A 639 1.08 24.64 51.09
C GLY A 639 1.99 25.33 50.07
N VAL A 640 3.31 25.19 50.21
CA VAL A 640 4.28 25.73 49.24
C VAL A 640 4.14 25.04 47.88
N LEU A 641 3.95 23.72 47.86
CA LEU A 641 3.76 22.96 46.63
C LEU A 641 2.48 23.40 45.89
N LEU A 642 1.38 23.58 46.62
CA LEU A 642 0.12 24.07 46.06
C LEU A 642 0.26 25.50 45.54
N SER A 643 0.97 26.36 46.28
CA SER A 643 1.26 27.75 45.86
C SER A 643 2.08 27.79 44.58
N PHE A 644 3.07 26.90 44.44
CA PHE A 644 3.88 26.76 43.24
C PHE A 644 3.03 26.26 42.05
N TYR A 645 2.16 25.27 42.28
CA TYR A 645 1.23 24.79 41.25
C TYR A 645 0.26 25.88 40.78
N LEU A 646 -0.32 26.64 41.71
CA LEU A 646 -1.21 27.75 41.40
C LEU A 646 -0.46 28.89 40.68
N LEU A 647 0.79 29.16 41.05
CA LEU A 647 1.64 30.13 40.34
C LEU A 647 1.90 29.68 38.90
N VAL A 648 2.28 28.42 38.68
CA VAL A 648 2.48 27.87 37.32
C VAL A 648 1.18 27.92 36.52
N LEU A 649 0.05 27.54 37.11
CA LEU A 649 -1.27 27.65 36.48
C LEU A 649 -1.63 29.10 36.13
N SER A 650 -1.35 30.05 37.03
CA SER A 650 -1.58 31.48 36.79
C SER A 650 -0.66 32.03 35.71
N LEU A 651 0.60 31.57 35.62
CA LEU A 651 1.54 31.96 34.58
C LEU A 651 1.18 31.35 33.23
N VAL A 652 0.64 30.13 33.20
CA VAL A 652 0.09 29.50 31.99
C VAL A 652 -1.21 30.20 31.55
N ALA A 653 -2.09 30.57 32.48
CA ALA A 653 -3.31 31.30 32.20
C ALA A 653 -3.04 32.77 31.78
N ALA A 654 -1.99 33.39 32.33
CA ALA A 654 -1.56 34.75 31.99
C ALA A 654 -0.65 34.80 30.75
N SER A 655 -0.04 33.68 30.36
CA SER A 655 0.61 33.58 29.06
C SER A 655 -0.48 33.61 27.99
N LYS A 656 -0.69 34.77 27.38
CA LYS A 656 -1.38 34.87 26.09
C LYS A 656 -0.62 33.98 25.13
N VAL A 657 -1.09 32.76 24.92
CA VAL A 657 -0.70 31.94 23.79
C VAL A 657 -1.09 32.76 22.56
N PRO A 658 -0.15 33.22 21.73
CA PRO A 658 -0.53 33.72 20.41
C PRO A 658 -1.25 32.56 19.74
N SER A 659 -2.51 32.77 19.37
CA SER A 659 -3.24 31.81 18.54
C SER A 659 -2.34 31.44 17.37
N CYS A 660 -1.92 30.18 17.29
CA CYS A 660 -1.33 29.62 16.08
C CYS A 660 -2.42 29.38 15.03
N SER A 661 -3.27 30.39 14.75
CA SER A 661 -4.26 30.35 13.68
C SER A 661 -3.77 31.00 12.38
N ASP A 662 -2.69 31.78 12.38
CA ASP A 662 -2.48 32.72 11.26
C ASP A 662 -1.36 32.37 10.26
N ALA A 663 -0.75 31.18 10.38
CA ALA A 663 0.43 30.86 9.55
C ALA A 663 0.55 29.40 9.02
N HIS A 664 -0.51 28.60 9.03
CA HIS A 664 -0.50 27.32 8.33
C HIS A 664 -1.30 27.40 7.02
N GLY A 665 -0.58 27.31 5.88
CA GLY A 665 -1.19 26.93 4.60
C GLY A 665 -1.85 28.05 3.77
N ARG A 666 -1.30 29.26 3.71
CA ARG A 666 -1.77 30.24 2.72
C ARG A 666 -1.52 29.70 1.31
N SER A 667 -2.57 29.47 0.53
CA SER A 667 -2.47 29.19 -0.91
C SER A 667 -1.63 30.26 -1.59
N TYR A 668 -0.72 29.87 -2.50
CA TYR A 668 0.12 30.79 -3.24
C TYR A 668 -0.74 31.66 -4.19
N SER A 669 -1.31 32.73 -3.67
CA SER A 669 -2.32 33.56 -4.32
C SER A 669 -1.93 35.04 -4.27
N PRO A 670 -2.24 35.84 -5.31
CA PRO A 670 -2.00 37.28 -5.31
C PRO A 670 -2.79 38.03 -4.23
N ALA A 671 -3.87 37.43 -3.71
CA ALA A 671 -4.66 38.00 -2.60
C ALA A 671 -4.20 37.51 -1.21
N ALA A 672 -3.22 36.60 -1.11
CA ALA A 672 -2.87 35.93 0.15
C ALA A 672 -2.39 36.88 1.27
N SER A 673 -1.90 38.06 0.92
CA SER A 673 -1.41 39.06 1.88
C SER A 673 -2.51 39.91 2.51
N ILE A 674 -3.69 39.99 1.88
CA ILE A 674 -4.82 40.83 2.34
C ILE A 674 -5.93 40.05 3.06
N ILE A 675 -5.83 38.72 3.10
CA ILE A 675 -6.84 37.87 3.72
C ILE A 675 -6.84 38.07 5.23
N GLU A 676 -8.03 38.36 5.75
CA GLU A 676 -8.38 38.32 7.17
C GLU A 676 -9.53 37.37 7.36
N TRP A 677 -9.56 36.65 8.48
CA TRP A 677 -10.62 35.71 8.83
C TRP A 677 -11.48 36.29 9.97
N ARG A 678 -12.78 36.02 9.92
CA ARG A 678 -13.75 36.40 10.96
C ARG A 678 -14.73 35.25 11.19
N ASP A 679 -15.03 34.99 12.46
CA ASP A 679 -16.10 34.06 12.81
C ASP A 679 -17.46 34.68 12.51
N THR A 680 -18.26 34.02 11.69
CA THR A 680 -19.57 34.46 11.24
C THR A 680 -20.60 33.38 11.56
N LYS A 681 -21.77 33.77 12.06
CA LYS A 681 -22.88 32.84 12.30
C LYS A 681 -23.84 32.88 11.12
N PHE A 682 -24.13 31.72 10.54
CA PHE A 682 -25.16 31.62 9.50
C PHE A 682 -26.52 31.30 10.13
N THR A 683 -27.59 31.80 9.52
CA THR A 683 -28.97 31.49 9.90
C THR A 683 -29.55 30.51 8.88
N LEU A 684 -29.97 29.33 9.33
CA LEU A 684 -30.60 28.29 8.50
C LEU A 684 -32.14 28.37 8.55
N GLU A 685 -32.71 29.58 8.67
CA GLU A 685 -34.16 29.76 8.87
C GLU A 685 -34.98 29.42 7.61
N ASP A 686 -36.21 28.93 7.82
CA ASP A 686 -37.13 28.41 6.79
C ASP A 686 -37.72 29.49 5.84
N HIS A 687 -37.35 30.77 6.01
CA HIS A 687 -37.80 31.92 5.18
C HIS A 687 -36.70 32.41 4.22
N ILE A 688 -36.06 31.49 3.49
CA ILE A 688 -34.90 31.79 2.62
C ILE A 688 -35.22 32.84 1.53
N GLN A 689 -36.47 32.90 1.06
CA GLN A 689 -36.89 33.83 0.01
C GLN A 689 -37.09 35.27 0.51
N ASP A 690 -37.27 35.50 1.81
CA ASP A 690 -37.57 36.84 2.37
C ASP A 690 -36.31 37.60 2.83
N LEU A 691 -35.15 36.92 2.90
CA LEU A 691 -33.94 37.44 3.55
C LEU A 691 -32.71 37.61 2.63
N SER A 692 -32.70 37.03 1.43
CA SER A 692 -31.55 37.08 0.52
C SER A 692 -31.88 37.72 -0.82
N ILE A 693 -31.13 38.77 -1.20
CA ILE A 693 -31.22 39.40 -2.52
C ILE A 693 -30.66 38.53 -3.66
N TYR A 694 -30.06 37.38 -3.34
CA TYR A 694 -29.41 36.47 -4.27
C TYR A 694 -30.20 35.15 -4.49
N SER A 695 -31.36 34.99 -3.84
CA SER A 695 -32.19 33.78 -3.92
C SER A 695 -33.66 34.15 -4.18
N GLY A 696 -34.37 33.32 -4.95
CA GLY A 696 -35.77 33.56 -5.34
C GLY A 696 -36.03 33.39 -6.84
N ALA A 697 -37.26 33.68 -7.25
CA ALA A 697 -37.64 33.69 -8.66
C ALA A 697 -36.88 34.79 -9.43
N PRO A 698 -36.62 34.62 -10.74
CA PRO A 698 -35.90 35.60 -11.54
C PRO A 698 -36.54 36.99 -11.48
N SER A 699 -35.72 38.02 -11.26
CA SER A 699 -36.12 39.44 -11.30
C SER A 699 -34.96 40.33 -11.74
N PRO A 700 -35.23 41.51 -12.33
CA PRO A 700 -34.18 42.46 -12.69
C PRO A 700 -33.27 42.85 -11.51
N GLU A 701 -33.84 42.96 -10.31
CA GLU A 701 -33.11 43.29 -9.09
C GLU A 701 -32.15 42.18 -8.67
N LEU A 702 -32.58 40.91 -8.76
CA LEU A 702 -31.75 39.73 -8.46
C LEU A 702 -30.63 39.57 -9.50
N ASP A 703 -30.95 39.77 -10.78
CA ASP A 703 -29.97 39.71 -11.86
C ASP A 703 -28.89 40.80 -11.70
N LYS A 704 -29.32 42.01 -11.33
CA LYS A 704 -28.42 43.11 -11.02
C LYS A 704 -27.54 42.77 -9.81
N ALA A 705 -28.10 42.19 -8.74
CA ALA A 705 -27.33 41.81 -7.56
C ALA A 705 -26.23 40.78 -7.91
N TRP A 706 -26.57 39.73 -8.66
CA TRP A 706 -25.61 38.73 -9.12
C TRP A 706 -24.58 39.29 -10.11
N HIS A 707 -24.98 40.24 -10.95
CA HIS A 707 -24.06 40.93 -11.85
C HIS A 707 -23.05 41.77 -11.06
N ASP A 708 -23.52 42.59 -10.12
CA ASP A 708 -22.67 43.43 -9.27
C ASP A 708 -21.68 42.56 -8.46
N LEU A 709 -22.13 41.43 -7.91
CA LEU A 709 -21.28 40.50 -7.14
C LEU A 709 -20.13 39.89 -7.97
N LEU A 710 -20.35 39.61 -9.26
CA LEU A 710 -19.36 38.97 -10.14
C LEU A 710 -18.61 39.95 -11.05
N ASN A 711 -18.93 41.25 -10.99
CA ASN A 711 -18.37 42.26 -11.89
C ASN A 711 -16.83 42.29 -11.87
N SER A 712 -16.23 42.03 -10.70
CA SER A 712 -14.77 42.05 -10.50
C SER A 712 -14.14 40.66 -10.37
N GLN A 713 -14.75 39.64 -10.98
CA GLN A 713 -14.26 38.26 -10.87
C GLN A 713 -12.89 38.04 -11.53
N ASN A 714 -12.58 38.76 -12.62
CA ASN A 714 -11.32 38.64 -13.35
C ASN A 714 -10.40 39.77 -12.95
N VAL A 715 -9.14 39.44 -12.66
CA VAL A 715 -8.14 40.36 -12.13
C VAL A 715 -6.83 40.28 -12.90
N GLN A 716 -6.04 41.36 -12.85
CA GLN A 716 -4.66 41.36 -13.30
C GLN A 716 -3.77 40.62 -12.29
N VAL A 717 -2.98 39.67 -12.79
CA VAL A 717 -2.11 38.79 -12.00
C VAL A 717 -0.67 38.97 -12.46
N ALA A 718 0.23 39.20 -11.51
CA ALA A 718 1.63 39.43 -11.80
C ALA A 718 2.35 38.17 -12.36
N PRO A 719 3.37 38.33 -13.23
CA PRO A 719 4.02 37.22 -13.94
C PRO A 719 4.56 36.09 -13.05
N GLU A 720 5.01 36.42 -11.84
CA GLU A 720 5.55 35.45 -10.88
C GLU A 720 4.54 34.36 -10.48
N TYR A 721 3.24 34.67 -10.49
CA TYR A 721 2.20 33.69 -10.20
C TYR A 721 2.02 32.72 -11.37
N TYR A 722 2.05 33.22 -12.60
CA TYR A 722 2.00 32.38 -13.79
C TYR A 722 3.25 31.51 -13.94
N LYS A 723 4.41 32.05 -13.58
CA LYS A 723 5.68 31.30 -13.50
C LYS A 723 5.64 30.19 -12.46
N HIS A 724 5.12 30.48 -11.27
CA HIS A 724 4.97 29.47 -10.22
C HIS A 724 4.13 28.26 -10.70
N TYR A 725 3.08 28.52 -11.48
CA TYR A 725 2.24 27.47 -12.05
C TYR A 725 2.73 26.91 -13.40
N GLY A 726 3.88 27.36 -13.93
CA GLY A 726 4.42 26.92 -15.22
C GLY A 726 3.56 27.32 -16.43
N ARG A 727 2.78 28.40 -16.33
CA ARG A 727 1.78 28.83 -17.33
C ARG A 727 2.23 30.02 -18.19
N GLU A 728 3.48 30.47 -18.08
CA GLU A 728 4.02 31.66 -18.78
C GLU A 728 3.80 31.61 -20.31
N LYS A 729 3.80 30.41 -20.91
CA LYS A 729 3.67 30.20 -22.36
C LYS A 729 2.23 30.07 -22.87
N ILE A 730 1.27 29.86 -21.97
CA ILE A 730 -0.14 29.62 -22.30
C ILE A 730 -1.11 30.60 -21.62
N GLY A 731 -0.58 31.51 -20.79
CA GLY A 731 -1.38 32.51 -20.09
C GLY A 731 -1.88 33.62 -21.01
N VAL A 732 -3.02 34.19 -20.65
CA VAL A 732 -3.60 35.33 -21.37
C VAL A 732 -3.00 36.62 -20.81
N ALA A 733 -2.17 37.29 -21.60
CA ALA A 733 -1.53 38.55 -21.20
C ALA A 733 -2.53 39.71 -21.22
N VAL A 734 -2.37 40.65 -20.28
CA VAL A 734 -3.11 41.91 -20.25
C VAL A 734 -2.45 42.87 -21.27
N PRO A 735 -3.18 43.40 -22.26
CA PRO A 735 -2.60 44.24 -23.30
C PRO A 735 -1.83 45.45 -22.73
N GLY A 736 -0.60 45.66 -23.18
CA GLY A 736 0.24 46.79 -22.77
C GLY A 736 0.90 46.63 -21.38
N SER A 737 0.87 45.44 -20.79
CA SER A 737 1.55 45.13 -19.53
C SER A 737 2.27 43.78 -19.59
N ASP A 738 3.07 43.48 -18.57
CA ASP A 738 3.66 42.15 -18.32
C ASP A 738 2.78 41.25 -17.42
N HIS A 739 1.57 41.69 -17.10
CA HIS A 739 0.62 40.96 -16.27
C HIS A 739 -0.26 40.01 -17.11
N TYR A 740 -0.91 39.06 -16.43
CA TYR A 740 -1.82 38.08 -17.01
C TYR A 740 -3.23 38.22 -16.42
N ILE A 741 -4.25 37.79 -17.15
CA ILE A 741 -5.63 37.73 -16.66
C ILE A 741 -5.82 36.46 -15.83
N GLY A 742 -6.48 36.55 -14.69
CA GLY A 742 -6.83 35.38 -13.88
C GLY A 742 -8.08 35.61 -13.02
N THR A 743 -8.62 34.54 -12.45
CA THR A 743 -9.83 34.56 -11.60
C THR A 743 -9.48 33.87 -10.29
N LEU A 744 -9.84 34.46 -9.15
CA LEU A 744 -9.71 33.76 -7.86
C LEU A 744 -10.79 32.68 -7.76
N ASN A 745 -10.44 31.52 -7.20
CA ASN A 745 -11.35 30.37 -7.11
C ASN A 745 -12.73 30.71 -6.52
N VAL A 746 -12.78 31.55 -5.48
CA VAL A 746 -14.06 31.96 -4.85
C VAL A 746 -15.02 32.65 -5.82
N PHE A 747 -14.53 33.44 -6.77
CA PHE A 747 -15.40 34.06 -7.79
C PHE A 747 -15.84 33.04 -8.84
N HIS A 748 -15.03 32.01 -9.11
CA HIS A 748 -15.46 30.88 -9.95
C HIS A 748 -16.54 30.05 -9.25
N GLU A 749 -16.45 29.84 -7.93
CA GLU A 749 -17.49 29.19 -7.13
C GLU A 749 -18.80 29.99 -7.16
N LEU A 750 -18.74 31.31 -6.95
CA LEU A 750 -19.91 32.19 -7.05
C LEU A 750 -20.51 32.20 -8.46
N HIS A 751 -19.67 32.14 -9.50
CA HIS A 751 -20.11 31.96 -10.89
C HIS A 751 -20.87 30.64 -11.08
N CYS A 752 -20.34 29.52 -10.55
CA CYS A 752 -21.02 28.22 -10.59
C CYS A 752 -22.38 28.26 -9.88
N ILE A 753 -22.48 28.93 -8.71
CA ILE A 753 -23.74 29.07 -7.98
C ILE A 753 -24.76 29.88 -8.79
N LYS A 754 -24.35 31.00 -9.41
CA LYS A 754 -25.22 31.76 -10.31
C LYS A 754 -25.73 30.90 -11.48
N ARG A 755 -24.85 30.09 -12.09
CA ARG A 755 -25.22 29.19 -13.19
C ARG A 755 -26.23 28.13 -12.78
N LEU A 756 -26.06 27.55 -11.59
CA LEU A 756 -27.05 26.62 -11.01
C LEU A 756 -28.40 27.31 -10.78
N HIS A 757 -28.42 28.56 -10.30
CA HIS A 757 -29.66 29.34 -10.19
C HIS A 757 -30.33 29.55 -11.55
N GLN A 758 -29.58 29.97 -12.56
CA GLN A 758 -30.12 30.15 -13.90
C GLN A 758 -30.65 28.85 -14.51
N PHE A 759 -30.03 27.71 -14.19
CA PHE A 759 -30.49 26.39 -14.61
C PHE A 759 -31.78 25.93 -13.92
N MET A 760 -32.09 26.44 -12.72
CA MET A 760 -33.40 26.19 -12.10
C MET A 760 -34.55 26.93 -12.80
N TYR A 761 -34.25 27.95 -13.61
CA TYR A 761 -35.22 28.80 -14.31
C TYR A 761 -34.90 28.90 -15.81
N THR A 762 -34.72 27.76 -16.47
CA THR A 762 -34.37 27.67 -17.90
C THR A 762 -35.33 28.45 -18.79
N ASP A 763 -36.62 28.39 -18.49
CA ASP A 763 -37.66 29.04 -19.32
C ASP A 763 -37.57 30.57 -19.29
N TYR A 764 -36.98 31.14 -18.24
CA TYR A 764 -36.80 32.59 -18.11
C TYR A 764 -35.46 33.05 -18.69
N TYR A 765 -34.35 32.38 -18.32
CA TYR A 765 -33.00 32.81 -18.72
C TYR A 765 -32.59 32.34 -20.11
N PHE A 766 -33.17 31.23 -20.57
CA PHE A 766 -32.80 30.55 -21.79
C PHE A 766 -34.04 30.14 -22.64
N PRO A 767 -35.02 31.04 -22.87
CA PRO A 767 -36.28 30.70 -23.54
C PRO A 767 -36.10 30.22 -24.99
N ASP A 768 -35.02 30.68 -25.65
CA ASP A 768 -34.75 30.42 -27.06
C ASP A 768 -33.66 29.36 -27.30
N PHE A 769 -33.25 28.62 -26.26
CA PHE A 769 -32.19 27.61 -26.42
C PHE A 769 -32.69 26.42 -27.23
N THR A 770 -31.85 25.99 -28.18
CA THR A 770 -32.04 24.71 -28.87
C THR A 770 -31.79 23.54 -27.93
N GLU A 771 -32.28 22.35 -28.29
CA GLU A 771 -32.05 21.12 -27.52
C GLU A 771 -30.55 20.85 -27.28
N HIS A 772 -29.71 21.12 -28.28
CA HIS A 772 -28.26 20.99 -28.15
C HIS A 772 -27.66 21.98 -27.12
N GLN A 773 -28.11 23.23 -27.14
CA GLN A 773 -27.63 24.25 -26.21
C GLN A 773 -28.10 23.99 -24.77
N LEU A 774 -29.30 23.44 -24.61
CA LEU A 774 -29.80 22.98 -23.30
C LEU A 774 -28.94 21.82 -22.75
N GLU A 775 -28.54 20.87 -23.60
CA GLU A 775 -27.66 19.77 -23.18
C GLU A 775 -26.24 20.27 -22.83
N MET A 776 -25.68 21.19 -23.62
CA MET A 776 -24.39 21.82 -23.29
C MET A 776 -24.46 22.61 -21.98
N ASN A 777 -25.58 23.29 -21.72
CA ASN A 777 -25.83 23.97 -20.45
C ASN A 777 -25.88 22.97 -19.28
N ARG A 778 -26.59 21.84 -19.44
CA ARG A 778 -26.64 20.76 -18.44
C ARG A 778 -25.24 20.21 -18.13
N LEU A 779 -24.44 19.91 -19.14
CA LEU A 779 -23.07 19.41 -18.98
C LEU A 779 -22.15 20.41 -18.26
N HIS A 780 -22.29 21.70 -18.57
CA HIS A 780 -21.55 22.75 -17.86
C HIS A 780 -21.97 22.82 -16.38
N ASN A 781 -23.24 22.59 -16.07
CA ASN A 781 -23.74 22.60 -14.69
C ASN A 781 -23.30 21.36 -13.89
N GLU A 782 -23.12 20.19 -14.52
CA GLU A 782 -22.48 19.03 -13.89
C GLU A 782 -21.02 19.33 -13.51
N HIS A 783 -20.29 20.04 -14.39
CA HIS A 783 -18.95 20.54 -14.07
C HIS A 783 -18.96 21.52 -12.90
N CYS A 784 -19.92 22.45 -12.88
CA CYS A 784 -20.11 23.41 -11.77
C CYS A 784 -20.41 22.70 -10.44
N LEU A 785 -21.28 21.68 -10.46
CA LEU A 785 -21.65 20.93 -9.27
C LEU A 785 -20.45 20.17 -8.69
N ASP A 786 -19.67 19.50 -9.54
CA ASP A 786 -18.47 18.81 -9.07
C ASP A 786 -17.39 19.80 -8.59
N PHE A 787 -17.23 20.96 -9.24
CA PHE A 787 -16.31 22.00 -8.78
C PHE A 787 -16.69 22.55 -7.40
N LEU A 788 -17.97 22.84 -7.17
CA LEU A 788 -18.47 23.29 -5.86
C LEU A 788 -18.31 22.22 -4.78
N ARG A 789 -18.55 20.95 -5.10
CA ARG A 789 -18.29 19.82 -4.19
C ARG A 789 -16.80 19.73 -3.82
N GLN A 790 -15.90 19.81 -4.81
CA GLN A 790 -14.45 19.79 -4.58
C GLN A 790 -14.01 20.98 -3.72
N SER A 791 -14.53 22.19 -3.99
CA SER A 791 -14.25 23.37 -3.18
C SER A 791 -14.74 23.22 -1.75
N ALA A 792 -15.98 22.78 -1.53
CA ALA A 792 -16.53 22.58 -0.19
C ALA A 792 -15.69 21.59 0.63
N MET A 793 -15.23 20.50 0.00
CA MET A 793 -14.32 19.54 0.62
C MET A 793 -12.90 20.10 0.85
N CYS A 794 -12.45 21.03 0.03
CA CYS A 794 -11.15 21.69 0.17
C CYS A 794 -11.13 22.69 1.34
N HIS A 795 -12.19 23.49 1.49
CA HIS A 795 -12.34 24.43 2.60
C HIS A 795 -12.67 23.72 3.92
N GLY A 796 -13.50 22.66 3.87
CA GLY A 796 -13.74 21.75 5.00
C GLY A 796 -14.26 22.43 6.26
N ASP A 797 -15.40 23.13 6.16
CA ASP A 797 -15.98 23.84 7.30
C ASP A 797 -16.37 22.89 8.43
N ILE A 798 -15.74 23.09 9.59
CA ILE A 798 -15.94 22.29 10.81
C ILE A 798 -16.98 22.91 11.76
N GLY A 799 -17.60 24.03 11.36
CA GLY A 799 -18.73 24.63 12.07
C GLY A 799 -19.85 23.61 12.26
N LEU A 800 -20.26 23.41 13.51
CA LEU A 800 -21.26 22.38 13.82
C LEU A 800 -22.66 22.87 13.41
N ILE A 801 -23.40 22.03 12.70
CA ILE A 801 -24.85 22.18 12.55
C ILE A 801 -25.50 21.36 13.65
N THR A 802 -26.30 22.01 14.48
CA THR A 802 -27.05 21.40 15.58
C THR A 802 -28.51 21.23 15.23
N TYR A 803 -29.21 20.32 15.91
CA TYR A 803 -30.63 20.07 15.71
C TYR A 803 -31.42 20.56 16.92
N ILE A 804 -32.49 21.32 16.70
CA ILE A 804 -33.39 21.82 17.74
C ILE A 804 -34.83 21.36 17.47
N TRP A 805 -35.56 21.01 18.53
CA TRP A 805 -36.99 20.70 18.44
C TRP A 805 -37.82 21.97 18.59
N ARG A 806 -38.74 22.21 17.66
CA ARG A 806 -39.77 23.25 17.80
C ARG A 806 -41.13 22.60 18.04
N GLN A 807 -42.02 23.28 18.77
CA GLN A 807 -43.34 22.74 19.12
C GLN A 807 -44.28 22.59 17.92
N ASP A 808 -44.00 23.30 16.83
CA ASP A 808 -44.79 23.38 15.59
C ASP A 808 -44.25 22.47 14.47
N SER A 809 -43.15 21.74 14.71
CA SER A 809 -42.56 20.83 13.71
C SER A 809 -42.42 19.41 14.26
N LEU A 810 -42.90 18.44 13.48
CA LEU A 810 -42.70 17.01 13.75
C LEU A 810 -41.24 16.55 13.50
N GLN A 811 -40.44 17.36 12.80
CA GLN A 811 -39.03 17.08 12.52
C GLN A 811 -38.14 18.12 13.20
N PRO A 812 -36.96 17.74 13.72
CA PRO A 812 -36.03 18.69 14.32
C PRO A 812 -35.48 19.62 13.24
N VAL A 813 -35.51 20.93 13.50
CA VAL A 813 -34.96 21.94 12.58
C VAL A 813 -33.48 22.15 12.86
N VAL A 814 -32.73 22.55 11.84
CA VAL A 814 -31.27 22.74 11.90
C VAL A 814 -30.92 24.15 12.39
N ASN A 815 -29.86 24.26 13.19
CA ASN A 815 -29.34 25.52 13.71
C ASN A 815 -27.80 25.51 13.62
N ALA A 816 -27.25 26.37 12.78
CA ALA A 816 -25.81 26.48 12.59
C ALA A 816 -25.14 27.21 13.76
N THR A 817 -23.90 26.84 14.05
CA THR A 817 -23.10 27.44 15.13
C THR A 817 -22.28 28.62 14.62
N SER A 818 -20.99 28.43 14.31
CA SER A 818 -20.09 29.47 13.82
C SER A 818 -19.24 28.93 12.68
N HIS A 819 -19.04 29.76 11.67
CA HIS A 819 -18.24 29.50 10.48
C HIS A 819 -17.02 30.42 10.50
N GLN A 820 -15.85 29.95 10.09
CA GLN A 820 -14.69 30.82 9.90
C GLN A 820 -14.68 31.32 8.46
N CYS A 821 -14.98 32.61 8.26
CA CYS A 821 -15.15 33.20 6.93
C CYS A 821 -14.06 34.20 6.61
N VAL A 822 -13.70 34.34 5.34
CA VAL A 822 -12.86 35.46 4.88
C VAL A 822 -13.63 36.77 5.08
N ASN A 823 -12.92 37.83 5.46
CA ASN A 823 -13.42 39.19 5.41
C ASN A 823 -13.70 39.59 3.95
N TRP A 824 -14.94 39.35 3.51
CA TRP A 824 -15.35 39.46 2.12
C TRP A 824 -15.11 40.84 1.54
N GLU A 825 -15.41 41.91 2.29
CA GLU A 825 -15.22 43.30 1.85
C GLU A 825 -13.77 43.55 1.42
N LYS A 826 -12.80 43.13 2.25
CA LYS A 826 -11.37 43.31 1.93
C LYS A 826 -10.93 42.54 0.69
N LEU A 827 -11.43 41.31 0.52
CA LEU A 827 -11.10 40.50 -0.64
C LEU A 827 -11.75 41.06 -1.91
N TYR A 828 -12.99 41.52 -1.81
CA TYR A 828 -13.76 42.08 -2.92
C TYR A 828 -13.17 43.43 -3.38
N ASP A 829 -12.83 44.32 -2.44
CA ASP A 829 -12.14 45.59 -2.75
C ASP A 829 -10.78 45.35 -3.43
N TRP A 830 -10.01 44.37 -2.95
CA TRP A 830 -8.74 43.99 -3.57
C TRP A 830 -8.91 43.54 -5.02
N SER A 831 -10.00 42.80 -5.31
CA SER A 831 -10.33 42.36 -6.67
C SER A 831 -10.81 43.52 -7.55
N GLN A 832 -11.62 44.44 -7.02
CA GLN A 832 -12.10 45.63 -7.74
C GLN A 832 -10.93 46.49 -8.25
N ASP A 833 -9.93 46.74 -7.41
CA ASP A 833 -8.73 47.52 -7.77
C ASP A 833 -7.93 46.92 -8.93
N ARG A 834 -8.12 45.62 -9.20
CA ARG A 834 -7.36 44.84 -10.17
C ARG A 834 -8.24 44.31 -11.30
N ALA A 835 -9.51 44.70 -11.33
CA ALA A 835 -10.48 44.12 -12.22
C ALA A 835 -10.11 44.30 -13.69
N VAL A 836 -10.41 43.28 -14.48
CA VAL A 836 -10.21 43.23 -15.92
C VAL A 836 -11.55 43.05 -16.59
N ASP A 837 -11.92 44.02 -17.42
CA ASP A 837 -13.05 43.89 -18.33
C ASP A 837 -12.63 43.05 -19.54
N MET A 838 -12.93 41.75 -19.47
CA MET A 838 -12.63 40.80 -20.55
C MET A 838 -13.46 41.04 -21.82
N LEU A 839 -14.59 41.74 -21.71
CA LEU A 839 -15.47 42.02 -22.85
C LEU A 839 -14.95 43.21 -23.66
N LYS A 840 -14.13 44.09 -23.06
CA LYS A 840 -13.55 45.23 -23.76
C LYS A 840 -12.81 44.79 -25.04
N PRO A 841 -13.16 45.34 -26.23
CA PRO A 841 -12.51 44.95 -27.48
C PRO A 841 -10.98 45.06 -27.41
N GLY A 842 -10.31 44.00 -27.86
CA GLY A 842 -8.84 43.89 -27.86
C GLY A 842 -8.20 43.34 -26.59
N TRP A 843 -8.98 43.03 -25.54
CA TRP A 843 -8.47 42.43 -24.30
C TRP A 843 -8.24 40.92 -24.39
N LEU A 844 -9.09 40.22 -25.12
CA LEU A 844 -8.92 38.81 -25.44
C LEU A 844 -8.63 38.69 -26.94
N ILE A 845 -7.39 38.37 -27.27
CA ILE A 845 -6.95 38.14 -28.65
C ILE A 845 -6.41 36.72 -28.72
N HIS A 846 -7.11 35.87 -29.48
CA HIS A 846 -6.66 34.51 -29.72
C HIS A 846 -5.45 34.55 -30.68
N PRO A 847 -4.32 33.88 -30.36
CA PRO A 847 -3.08 33.96 -31.15
C PRO A 847 -3.23 33.64 -32.65
N THR A 848 -4.21 32.79 -32.99
CA THR A 848 -4.48 32.36 -34.38
C THR A 848 -5.86 32.73 -34.90
N LYS A 849 -6.77 33.27 -34.07
CA LYS A 849 -8.18 33.50 -34.45
C LYS A 849 -8.64 34.96 -34.32
N GLY A 850 -7.78 35.85 -33.81
CA GLY A 850 -8.09 37.28 -33.72
C GLY A 850 -8.83 37.68 -32.44
N VAL A 851 -9.43 38.88 -32.44
CA VAL A 851 -10.13 39.45 -31.27
C VAL A 851 -11.38 38.64 -30.95
N VAL A 852 -11.51 38.21 -29.69
CA VAL A 852 -12.61 37.33 -29.23
C VAL A 852 -13.94 38.09 -29.14
N TYR A 853 -13.92 39.34 -28.65
CA TYR A 853 -15.11 40.20 -28.54
C TYR A 853 -14.92 41.53 -29.29
N PRO A 854 -15.03 41.53 -30.63
CA PRO A 854 -14.80 42.73 -31.43
C PRO A 854 -15.82 43.85 -31.15
N ASN A 855 -17.04 43.48 -30.73
CA ASN A 855 -18.15 44.42 -30.48
C ASN A 855 -18.43 44.63 -28.98
N GLY A 856 -17.67 44.01 -28.08
CA GLY A 856 -17.93 44.07 -26.64
C GLY A 856 -19.02 43.13 -26.11
N GLU A 857 -19.55 42.25 -26.96
CA GLU A 857 -20.62 41.31 -26.61
C GLU A 857 -20.06 39.89 -26.43
N GLY A 858 -20.35 39.27 -25.28
CA GLY A 858 -19.90 37.93 -24.93
C GLY A 858 -20.95 36.84 -25.15
N ASP A 859 -20.51 35.59 -25.32
CA ASP A 859 -21.39 34.43 -25.39
C ASP A 859 -22.13 34.22 -24.05
N ARG A 860 -23.42 33.85 -24.13
CA ARG A 860 -24.30 33.67 -22.97
C ARG A 860 -23.94 32.43 -22.13
N ILE A 861 -23.14 31.52 -22.67
CA ILE A 861 -22.87 30.20 -22.06
C ILE A 861 -21.42 30.06 -21.58
N GLY A 862 -20.48 30.87 -22.10
CA GLY A 862 -19.06 30.77 -21.72
C GLY A 862 -18.44 29.40 -22.04
N ALA A 863 -19.05 28.64 -22.96
CA ALA A 863 -18.60 27.33 -23.40
C ALA A 863 -18.03 27.44 -24.81
N ILE A 864 -16.96 26.71 -25.10
CA ILE A 864 -16.40 26.62 -26.45
C ILE A 864 -17.39 25.80 -27.29
N ASP A 865 -18.16 26.49 -28.13
CA ASP A 865 -19.02 25.84 -29.11
C ASP A 865 -18.14 25.17 -30.17
N LYS A 866 -18.37 23.88 -30.43
CA LYS A 866 -17.60 23.12 -31.43
C LYS A 866 -17.99 23.50 -32.87
N GLU A 867 -19.06 24.28 -33.05
CA GLU A 867 -19.61 24.63 -34.37
C GLU A 867 -19.19 26.00 -34.93
N LEU A 868 -18.19 26.68 -34.37
CA LEU A 868 -17.54 27.83 -35.02
C LEU A 868 -16.56 27.41 -36.13
N HIS A 869 -17.03 26.57 -37.04
CA HIS A 869 -16.44 26.31 -38.34
C HIS A 869 -17.59 26.10 -39.34
N HIS A 870 -18.29 27.16 -39.71
CA HIS A 870 -18.85 27.38 -41.06
C HIS A 870 -19.67 28.68 -41.10
N SER A 871 -19.03 29.80 -41.44
CA SER A 871 -19.68 30.88 -42.21
C SER A 871 -18.64 31.86 -42.77
N SER A 872 -18.44 31.74 -44.09
CA SER A 872 -18.21 32.84 -45.04
C SER A 872 -17.19 33.93 -44.68
N VAL A 873 -15.95 33.75 -45.13
CA VAL A 873 -15.17 34.86 -45.70
C VAL A 873 -15.20 34.67 -47.21
N GLN A 874 -16.11 35.40 -47.86
CA GLN A 874 -15.96 35.75 -49.26
C GLN A 874 -14.71 36.61 -49.39
N ILE A 875 -13.78 36.19 -50.24
CA ILE A 875 -12.72 37.04 -50.75
C ILE A 875 -13.37 37.95 -51.80
N ALA A 876 -13.37 39.25 -51.52
CA ALA A 876 -13.41 40.32 -52.50
C ALA A 876 -12.16 41.18 -52.30
#